data_AF-A0A1C9WA63-F1
#
_entry.id   AF-A0A1C9WA63-F1
#
_cell.length_a   1.000
_cell.length_b   1.000
_cell.length_c   1.000
_cell.angle_alpha   90.00
_cell.angle_beta   90.00
_cell.angle_gamma   90.00
#
_symmetry.space_group_name_H-M   'P 1'
#
loop_
_entity.id
_entity.type
_entity.pdbx_description
1 polymer ?
#
loop_
_entity_poly.entity_id
_entity_poly.type
_entity_poly.pdbx_seq_one_letter_code
_entity_poly.pdbx_strand_id
1 'polypeptide(L)'
;MMTRIETALRRWRRKFSRSEWMAKLLKLPASDSHPNDYGLIIIQVDGLAYPQLEQALTKRRMPFLRRLIRKEHYSLHHLFPGVPSTTPAVQAELFYGVRAVVPAFGFMMRDTNELVRMYEPAAAAKVEEKLEQSGERPLLRDGSCYLSLFRAGTSDGEAHFCPASRGWGPALREASPWTVLLLLLSNLWGLIRTGTLLVVETFLALIDSIRGVIGGQDLWRELMFVPTRVAVTILMRELCTFGVKIDIARGLPIIYVNLLGYDEQSHRRGPSSAFAHWTLKGIDDAIARIWRAAHRSERRQYDVWVMSDHGQEHAEPYESRHGRGIGEALTDALAELPTDTDDYRSTGRHGHQLQRARLFGSEWIEKLIPDVDGGETEGKSPLALAALGPMAMLYNLPVEPSQRAEVARLIVEKASVPLVLYQDGDGDDAPVRGWHHSGPVELPKDGHWLMGDAHPFPDETAADLEKLCRHPDAGDFLMSGWCAGEEPMTFAVENGSHGGPGPNETHGFCLLPADIRAPRKGYWRAEDLRQTAQAFLERAQPLSPIPRPVAERTIRVMTYNVHSCRGVDGRYAPERIARVIARYQPDVVALQELDVSRPRSGSVDQAHQIAQFLEMEFHFHPAIHLEEERYGDAILSRLPMRLVKRDILPGPPEGTGNRFLPSVDEPRGALWVEVDLHGEKIQLLNTHLGLQKAERLAQVEALLGPEWLGHPDCKGAKILVGDFNALPNSAEHKLLCTQLRDAQLHSPRYKPQGTYFSRMPKARIDYVFVDRHLRVKKIQVPSTELTRLASDHLPLITDIELPVRQKPHEDQGKSGEKTDS
;
A
#
# COMPACT_ATOMS: atom_id res chain seq x y z
N MET A 1 -28.82 -13.44 -17.51
CA MET A 1 -29.92 -12.67 -16.86
C MET A 1 -29.46 -11.97 -15.58
N MET A 2 -28.82 -12.68 -14.62
CA MET A 2 -28.36 -12.11 -13.35
C MET A 2 -27.38 -10.92 -13.50
N THR A 3 -26.40 -11.03 -14.41
CA THR A 3 -25.45 -9.93 -14.72
C THR A 3 -26.17 -8.67 -15.21
N ARG A 4 -27.20 -8.80 -16.05
CA ARG A 4 -28.00 -7.65 -16.56
C ARG A 4 -28.79 -6.97 -15.44
N ILE A 5 -29.37 -7.75 -14.51
CA ILE A 5 -30.07 -7.22 -13.33
C ILE A 5 -29.08 -6.45 -12.45
N GLU A 6 -27.88 -6.98 -12.24
CA GLU A 6 -26.85 -6.29 -11.47
C GLU A 6 -26.42 -4.97 -12.12
N THR A 7 -26.14 -4.96 -13.43
CA THR A 7 -25.78 -3.73 -14.15
C THR A 7 -26.90 -2.69 -14.02
N ALA A 8 -28.17 -3.10 -14.12
CA ALA A 8 -29.31 -2.23 -13.93
C ALA A 8 -29.40 -1.67 -12.50
N LEU A 9 -29.20 -2.50 -11.48
CA LEU A 9 -29.16 -2.08 -10.07
C LEU A 9 -28.00 -1.12 -9.79
N ARG A 10 -26.83 -1.32 -10.41
CA ARG A 10 -25.69 -0.39 -10.31
C ARG A 10 -26.00 0.96 -10.95
N ARG A 11 -26.55 0.98 -12.17
CA ARG A 11 -27.01 2.22 -12.83
C ARG A 11 -28.04 2.96 -11.99
N TRP A 12 -28.97 2.23 -11.35
CA TRP A 12 -29.96 2.82 -10.47
C TRP A 12 -29.31 3.41 -9.21
N ARG A 13 -28.43 2.66 -8.53
CA ARG A 13 -27.65 3.16 -7.38
C ARG A 13 -26.82 4.39 -7.72
N ARG A 14 -26.29 4.49 -8.94
CA ARG A 14 -25.54 5.65 -9.43
C ARG A 14 -26.37 6.93 -9.45
N LYS A 15 -27.62 6.86 -9.93
CA LYS A 15 -28.55 8.00 -9.88
C LYS A 15 -28.75 8.54 -8.45
N PHE A 16 -28.50 7.73 -7.43
CA PHE A 16 -28.58 8.08 -6.02
C PHE A 16 -27.21 8.07 -5.31
N SER A 17 -26.10 8.08 -6.05
CA SER A 17 -24.75 8.14 -5.46
C SER A 17 -24.54 9.51 -4.83
N ARG A 18 -24.44 9.54 -3.50
CA ARG A 18 -24.27 10.79 -2.73
C ARG A 18 -23.05 11.58 -3.20
N SER A 19 -21.90 10.92 -3.36
CA SER A 19 -20.66 11.56 -3.80
C SER A 19 -20.75 12.17 -5.21
N GLU A 20 -21.46 11.53 -6.14
CA GLU A 20 -21.68 12.11 -7.49
C GLU A 20 -22.64 13.29 -7.45
N TRP A 21 -23.73 13.18 -6.68
CA TRP A 21 -24.69 14.27 -6.53
C TRP A 21 -24.02 15.51 -5.93
N MET A 22 -23.07 15.30 -5.03
CA MET A 22 -22.34 16.36 -4.36
C MET A 22 -21.26 16.98 -5.23
N ALA A 23 -20.49 16.19 -5.97
CA ALA A 23 -19.58 16.73 -6.98
C ALA A 23 -20.33 17.67 -7.95
N LYS A 24 -21.54 17.27 -8.37
CA LYS A 24 -22.42 18.12 -9.20
C LYS A 24 -22.92 19.36 -8.45
N LEU A 25 -23.37 19.20 -7.21
CA LEU A 25 -23.91 20.30 -6.39
C LEU A 25 -22.85 21.37 -6.09
N LEU A 26 -21.59 20.95 -5.92
CA LEU A 26 -20.42 21.80 -5.71
C LEU A 26 -19.77 22.26 -7.03
N LYS A 27 -20.33 21.86 -8.18
CA LYS A 27 -19.83 22.18 -9.53
C LYS A 27 -18.35 21.82 -9.74
N LEU A 28 -17.87 20.76 -9.08
CA LEU A 28 -16.48 20.32 -9.20
C LEU A 28 -16.26 19.65 -10.56
N PRO A 29 -15.14 19.94 -11.26
CA PRO A 29 -14.87 19.35 -12.56
C PRO A 29 -14.63 17.84 -12.43
N ALA A 30 -15.13 17.12 -13.42
CA ALA A 30 -14.82 15.72 -13.64
C ALA A 30 -13.47 15.61 -14.36
N SER A 31 -12.65 14.62 -14.01
CA SER A 31 -11.49 14.27 -14.83
C SER A 31 -11.95 13.55 -16.09
N ASP A 32 -11.40 13.95 -17.25
CA ASP A 32 -11.49 13.15 -18.47
C ASP A 32 -10.77 11.83 -18.23
N SER A 33 -11.57 10.78 -18.08
CA SER A 33 -11.11 9.46 -17.69
C SER A 33 -11.93 8.40 -18.41
N HIS A 34 -11.24 7.38 -18.93
CA HIS A 34 -11.89 6.18 -19.39
C HIS A 34 -12.11 5.24 -18.19
N PRO A 35 -13.25 4.51 -18.10
CA PRO A 35 -13.56 3.57 -17.02
C PRO A 35 -12.51 2.48 -16.72
N ASN A 36 -11.58 2.24 -17.64
CA ASN A 36 -10.48 1.30 -17.49
C ASN A 36 -9.16 1.97 -17.08
N ASP A 37 -9.07 3.30 -17.09
CA ASP A 37 -7.88 4.04 -16.68
C ASP A 37 -7.56 3.76 -15.22
N TYR A 38 -6.27 3.71 -14.96
CA TYR A 38 -5.76 3.45 -13.64
C TYR A 38 -5.95 4.68 -12.78
N GLY A 39 -6.32 4.42 -11.53
CA GLY A 39 -6.35 5.40 -10.47
C GLY A 39 -5.54 4.87 -9.29
N LEU A 40 -4.85 5.75 -8.58
CA LEU A 40 -4.12 5.38 -7.37
C LEU A 40 -4.58 6.21 -6.19
N ILE A 41 -4.84 5.56 -5.06
CA ILE A 41 -5.08 6.24 -3.79
C ILE A 41 -3.96 5.85 -2.83
N ILE A 42 -3.19 6.83 -2.38
CA ILE A 42 -2.15 6.64 -1.37
C ILE A 42 -2.70 7.18 -0.06
N ILE A 43 -2.76 6.31 0.96
CA ILE A 43 -3.20 6.67 2.31
C ILE A 43 -1.98 6.58 3.22
N GLN A 44 -1.55 7.72 3.76
CA GLN A 44 -0.54 7.79 4.80
C GLN A 44 -1.21 7.69 6.18
N VAL A 45 -0.70 6.80 7.03
CA VAL A 45 -0.99 6.75 8.47
C VAL A 45 0.19 7.36 9.20
N ASP A 46 0.03 8.60 9.62
CA ASP A 46 1.09 9.42 10.19
C ASP A 46 1.66 8.83 11.48
N GLY A 47 2.99 8.74 11.56
CA GLY A 47 3.74 8.33 12.76
C GLY A 47 3.61 6.87 13.20
N LEU A 48 2.93 5.99 12.43
CA LEU A 48 2.71 4.59 12.83
C LEU A 48 3.85 3.65 12.40
N ALA A 49 4.71 3.28 13.35
CA ALA A 49 5.77 2.30 13.13
C ALA A 49 5.25 0.89 12.78
N TYR A 50 6.03 0.13 12.01
CA TYR A 50 5.75 -1.26 11.63
C TYR A 50 5.48 -2.17 12.85
N PRO A 51 6.29 -2.16 13.93
CA PRO A 51 6.02 -2.99 15.11
C PRO A 51 4.69 -2.63 15.80
N GLN A 52 4.31 -1.35 15.80
CA GLN A 52 3.05 -0.89 16.39
C GLN A 52 1.84 -1.33 15.54
N LEU A 53 1.97 -1.30 14.21
CA LEU A 53 0.96 -1.86 13.31
C LEU A 53 0.78 -3.37 13.53
N GLU A 54 1.86 -4.15 13.61
CA GLU A 54 1.77 -5.59 13.86
C GLU A 54 1.06 -5.90 15.18
N GLN A 55 1.38 -5.12 16.22
CA GLN A 55 0.71 -5.22 17.50
C GLN A 55 -0.78 -4.88 17.39
N ALA A 56 -1.15 -3.82 16.66
CA ALA A 56 -2.53 -3.42 16.43
C ALA A 56 -3.32 -4.48 15.63
N LEU A 57 -2.72 -5.09 14.62
CA LEU A 57 -3.31 -6.19 13.84
C LEU A 57 -3.55 -7.44 14.71
N THR A 58 -2.57 -7.79 15.55
CA THR A 58 -2.63 -8.93 16.49
C THR A 58 -3.73 -8.71 17.53
N LYS A 59 -3.79 -7.51 18.13
CA LYS A 59 -4.82 -7.09 19.08
C LYS A 59 -6.18 -6.78 18.42
N ARG A 60 -6.33 -7.00 17.12
CA ARG A 60 -7.56 -6.77 16.33
C ARG A 60 -8.09 -5.33 16.41
N ARG A 61 -7.19 -4.35 16.54
CA ARG A 61 -7.52 -2.91 16.54
C ARG A 61 -7.74 -2.35 15.13
N MET A 62 -7.18 -3.01 14.12
CA MET A 62 -7.38 -2.68 12.70
C MET A 62 -7.96 -3.88 11.92
N PRO A 63 -9.23 -4.26 12.17
CA PRO A 63 -9.85 -5.44 11.57
C PRO A 63 -9.97 -5.38 10.04
N PHE A 64 -10.09 -4.20 9.43
CA PHE A 64 -10.19 -4.06 7.99
C PHE A 64 -8.84 -4.29 7.29
N LEU A 65 -7.75 -3.66 7.74
CA LEU A 65 -6.40 -3.95 7.22
C LEU A 65 -6.07 -5.44 7.37
N ARG A 66 -6.40 -6.03 8.52
CA ARG A 66 -6.25 -7.48 8.72
C ARG A 66 -7.06 -8.30 7.70
N ARG A 67 -8.27 -7.85 7.33
CA ARG A 67 -9.07 -8.49 6.27
C ARG A 67 -8.38 -8.34 4.91
N LEU A 68 -7.81 -7.18 4.58
CA LEU A 68 -7.10 -6.96 3.32
C LEU A 68 -5.97 -7.97 3.17
N ILE A 69 -5.12 -8.12 4.19
CA ILE A 69 -4.01 -9.08 4.21
C ILE A 69 -4.50 -10.51 4.04
N ARG A 70 -5.50 -10.92 4.82
CA ARG A 70 -5.93 -12.33 4.86
C ARG A 70 -6.78 -12.77 3.68
N LYS A 71 -7.49 -11.84 3.04
CA LYS A 71 -8.53 -12.18 2.05
C LYS A 71 -8.35 -11.48 0.71
N GLU A 72 -7.96 -10.21 0.70
CA GLU A 72 -7.96 -9.41 -0.54
C GLU A 72 -6.59 -9.37 -1.24
N HIS A 73 -5.62 -10.19 -0.78
CA HIS A 73 -4.23 -10.28 -1.28
C HIS A 73 -3.46 -8.97 -1.18
N TYR A 74 -3.39 -8.43 0.03
CA TYR A 74 -2.45 -7.37 0.34
C TYR A 74 -1.26 -7.95 1.08
N SER A 75 -0.07 -7.48 0.72
CA SER A 75 1.20 -7.83 1.33
C SER A 75 1.68 -6.66 2.18
N LEU A 76 2.04 -6.97 3.43
CA LEU A 76 2.66 -6.01 4.34
C LEU A 76 4.17 -6.07 4.12
N HIS A 77 4.78 -4.91 3.89
CA HIS A 77 6.21 -4.76 3.65
C HIS A 77 6.83 -3.74 4.61
N HIS A 78 8.12 -3.89 4.85
CA HIS A 78 8.92 -2.92 5.57
C HIS A 78 9.20 -1.70 4.69
N LEU A 79 9.12 -0.50 5.27
CA LEU A 79 9.45 0.75 4.62
C LEU A 79 10.48 1.51 5.47
N PHE A 80 11.61 1.81 4.86
CA PHE A 80 12.62 2.71 5.41
C PHE A 80 12.31 4.13 4.92
N PRO A 81 11.95 5.07 5.80
CA PRO A 81 11.57 6.42 5.42
C PRO A 81 12.76 7.37 5.22
N GLY A 82 13.95 6.96 5.68
CA GLY A 82 15.15 7.79 5.69
C GLY A 82 15.30 8.61 6.96
N VAL A 83 16.43 9.32 7.02
CA VAL A 83 16.74 10.33 8.05
C VAL A 83 16.90 11.69 7.35
N PRO A 84 16.20 12.74 7.79
CA PRO A 84 15.35 12.81 8.97
C PRO A 84 14.01 12.09 8.77
N SER A 85 13.59 11.33 9.78
CA SER A 85 12.35 10.55 9.79
C SER A 85 11.13 11.45 10.05
N THR A 86 10.86 12.34 9.10
CA THR A 86 9.82 13.38 9.21
C THR A 86 8.92 13.40 7.98
N THR A 87 7.64 13.72 8.18
CA THR A 87 6.66 13.90 7.10
C THR A 87 7.15 14.76 5.93
N PRO A 88 7.76 15.95 6.11
CA PRO A 88 8.23 16.76 4.97
C PRO A 88 9.34 16.06 4.16
N ALA A 89 10.30 15.40 4.81
CA ALA A 89 11.35 14.68 4.09
C ALA A 89 10.77 13.51 3.27
N VAL A 90 9.86 12.75 3.86
CA VAL A 90 9.23 11.59 3.21
C VAL A 90 8.29 12.01 2.08
N GLN A 91 7.48 13.06 2.29
CA GLN A 91 6.60 13.59 1.24
C GLN A 91 7.38 14.18 0.08
N ALA A 92 8.49 14.87 0.33
CA ALA A 92 9.35 15.37 -0.75
C ALA A 92 9.94 14.23 -1.58
N GLU A 93 10.42 13.17 -0.92
CA GLU A 93 10.96 12.00 -1.61
C GLU A 93 9.85 11.25 -2.39
N LEU A 94 8.66 11.09 -1.81
CA LEU A 94 7.52 10.44 -2.46
C LEU A 94 6.98 11.24 -3.65
N PHE A 95 6.88 12.56 -3.52
CA PHE A 95 6.22 13.39 -4.53
C PHE A 95 7.19 13.87 -5.62
N TYR A 96 8.41 14.22 -5.24
CA TYR A 96 9.39 14.85 -6.11
C TYR A 96 10.64 13.99 -6.35
N GLY A 97 10.85 12.90 -5.61
CA GLY A 97 12.06 12.09 -5.71
C GLY A 97 13.27 12.67 -4.97
N VAL A 98 13.09 13.78 -4.24
CA VAL A 98 14.17 14.48 -3.56
C VAL A 98 14.30 14.00 -2.12
N ARG A 99 15.43 13.39 -1.80
CA ARG A 99 15.74 12.88 -0.46
C ARG A 99 16.17 14.01 0.47
N ALA A 100 15.76 13.93 1.74
CA ALA A 100 16.21 14.83 2.81
C ALA A 100 16.17 16.31 2.42
N VAL A 101 15.10 16.78 1.75
CA VAL A 101 14.96 18.18 1.31
C VAL A 101 15.01 19.20 2.46
N VAL A 102 14.66 18.74 3.66
CA VAL A 102 14.79 19.50 4.90
C VAL A 102 15.61 18.68 5.88
N PRO A 103 16.39 19.32 6.76
CA PRO A 103 17.23 18.60 7.70
C PRO A 103 16.46 18.16 8.96
N ALA A 104 15.36 18.83 9.29
CA ALA A 104 14.48 18.48 10.39
C ALA A 104 13.09 19.09 10.17
N PHE A 105 12.13 18.78 11.04
CA PHE A 105 10.80 19.39 10.98
C PHE A 105 10.82 20.90 11.28
N GLY A 106 11.75 21.33 12.15
CA GLY A 106 12.10 22.74 12.31
C GLY A 106 13.61 22.93 12.30
N PHE A 107 14.05 23.94 11.56
CA PHE A 107 15.44 24.17 11.21
C PHE A 107 15.65 25.64 10.84
N MET A 108 16.90 26.06 10.68
CA MET A 108 17.20 27.41 10.20
C MET A 108 17.38 27.39 8.69
N MET A 109 16.56 28.15 7.97
CA MET A 109 16.78 28.36 6.53
C MET A 109 17.98 29.29 6.36
N ARG A 110 19.11 28.81 5.79
CA ARG A 110 20.35 29.59 5.69
C ARG A 110 20.25 30.80 4.75
N ASP A 111 19.33 30.76 3.79
CA ASP A 111 19.09 31.85 2.84
C ASP A 111 18.39 33.06 3.49
N THR A 112 17.50 32.85 4.46
CA THR A 112 16.85 33.94 5.25
C THR A 112 17.41 34.11 6.64
N ASN A 113 18.21 33.15 7.11
CA ASN A 113 18.70 33.07 8.49
C ASN A 113 17.57 33.07 9.54
N GLU A 114 16.42 32.49 9.18
CA GLU A 114 15.22 32.39 10.03
C GLU A 114 15.00 30.96 10.50
N LEU A 115 14.64 30.82 11.78
CA LEU A 115 14.20 29.55 12.33
C LEU A 115 12.75 29.31 11.91
N VAL A 116 12.53 28.24 11.15
CA VAL A 116 11.23 27.92 10.55
C VAL A 116 10.75 26.53 10.93
N ARG A 117 9.45 26.29 10.75
CA ARG A 117 8.84 24.98 10.97
C ARG A 117 7.95 24.60 9.79
N MET A 118 7.93 23.33 9.44
CA MET A 118 7.23 22.87 8.22
C MET A 118 5.70 22.93 8.29
N TYR A 119 5.09 23.19 9.46
CA TYR A 119 3.66 23.52 9.52
C TYR A 119 3.35 24.96 9.06
N GLU A 120 4.36 25.83 9.00
CA GLU A 120 4.19 27.24 8.66
C GLU A 120 4.00 27.36 7.14
N PRO A 121 2.90 27.98 6.68
CA PRO A 121 2.59 28.10 5.25
C PRO A 121 3.74 28.68 4.40
N ALA A 122 4.43 29.71 4.91
CA ALA A 122 5.52 30.37 4.20
C ALA A 122 6.74 29.46 4.03
N ALA A 123 7.11 28.71 5.08
CA ALA A 123 8.21 27.77 5.05
C ALA A 123 7.93 26.61 4.07
N ALA A 124 6.74 26.01 4.18
CA ALA A 124 6.33 24.92 3.30
C ALA A 124 6.30 25.35 1.82
N ALA A 125 5.77 26.54 1.52
CA ALA A 125 5.72 27.07 0.16
C ALA A 125 7.12 27.32 -0.43
N LYS A 126 8.05 27.85 0.37
CA LYS A 126 9.43 28.13 -0.08
C LYS A 126 10.22 26.85 -0.34
N VAL A 127 10.04 25.82 0.49
CA VAL A 127 10.63 24.50 0.25
C VAL A 127 10.03 23.86 -1.00
N GLU A 128 8.71 23.98 -1.19
CA GLU A 128 8.04 23.47 -2.40
C GLU A 128 8.53 24.16 -3.68
N GLU A 129 8.77 25.47 -3.65
CA GLU A 129 9.35 26.20 -4.78
C GLU A 129 10.74 25.66 -5.16
N LYS A 130 11.59 25.37 -4.18
CA LYS A 130 12.90 24.72 -4.41
C LYS A 130 12.73 23.33 -5.03
N LEU A 131 11.74 22.56 -4.59
CA LEU A 131 11.43 21.24 -5.15
C LEU A 131 10.96 21.31 -6.60
N GLU A 132 10.11 22.29 -6.95
CA GLU A 132 9.63 22.48 -8.33
C GLU A 132 10.75 22.89 -9.29
N GLN A 133 11.78 23.59 -8.80
CA GLN A 133 12.96 23.98 -9.58
C GLN A 133 13.88 22.80 -9.92
N SER A 134 13.75 21.66 -9.23
CA SER A 134 14.54 20.44 -9.54
C SER A 134 14.27 19.86 -10.93
N GLY A 135 13.17 20.25 -11.58
CA GLY A 135 12.79 19.81 -12.92
C GLY A 135 12.13 18.43 -12.97
N GLU A 136 12.00 17.72 -11.84
CA GLU A 136 11.27 16.46 -11.78
C GLU A 136 9.76 16.65 -11.85
N ARG A 137 9.06 15.75 -12.56
CA ARG A 137 7.60 15.77 -12.62
C ARG A 137 7.02 15.37 -11.24
N PRO A 138 6.19 16.22 -10.61
CA PRO A 138 5.53 15.88 -9.34
C PRO A 138 4.55 14.71 -9.50
N LEU A 139 4.48 13.84 -8.49
CA LEU A 139 3.64 12.64 -8.50
C LEU A 139 2.14 12.95 -8.53
N LEU A 140 1.69 14.00 -7.84
CA LEU A 140 0.25 14.31 -7.68
C LEU A 140 -0.29 15.26 -8.76
N ARG A 141 0.45 15.45 -9.86
CA ARG A 141 -0.03 16.23 -11.00
C ARG A 141 -1.39 15.68 -11.49
N ASP A 142 -2.33 16.60 -11.72
CA ASP A 142 -3.73 16.31 -12.11
C ASP A 142 -4.54 15.53 -11.05
N GLY A 143 -3.97 15.32 -9.86
CA GLY A 143 -4.59 14.64 -8.72
C GLY A 143 -5.09 15.58 -7.63
N SER A 144 -5.34 15.02 -6.44
CA SER A 144 -5.68 15.79 -5.23
C SER A 144 -4.90 15.30 -4.01
N CYS A 145 -4.74 16.17 -3.01
CA CYS A 145 -4.09 15.83 -1.75
C CYS A 145 -4.88 16.36 -0.54
N TYR A 146 -4.85 15.62 0.57
CA TYR A 146 -5.51 15.97 1.83
C TYR A 146 -4.52 15.90 2.98
N LEU A 147 -4.42 16.98 3.77
CA LEU A 147 -3.50 17.10 4.92
C LEU A 147 -2.02 16.81 4.54
N SER A 148 -1.65 17.20 3.33
CA SER A 148 -0.27 17.18 2.84
C SER A 148 0.45 18.48 3.22
N LEU A 149 1.77 18.44 3.38
CA LEU A 149 2.59 19.65 3.57
C LEU A 149 2.85 20.37 2.25
N PHE A 150 2.91 19.61 1.15
CA PHE A 150 3.14 20.11 -0.21
C PHE A 150 1.89 19.95 -1.07
N ARG A 151 1.72 20.84 -2.06
CA ARG A 151 0.75 20.69 -3.16
C ARG A 151 1.16 19.58 -4.12
N ALA A 152 2.44 19.27 -4.29
CA ALA A 152 2.91 18.16 -5.12
C ALA A 152 2.41 18.23 -6.58
N GLY A 153 2.31 19.45 -7.12
CA GLY A 153 1.84 19.70 -8.49
C GLY A 153 0.33 19.58 -8.71
N THR A 154 -0.49 19.51 -7.66
CA THR A 154 -1.96 19.56 -7.81
C THR A 154 -2.43 20.91 -8.36
N SER A 155 -3.49 20.90 -9.17
CA SER A 155 -4.16 22.12 -9.64
C SER A 155 -4.67 22.99 -8.47
N ASP A 156 -4.81 24.29 -8.71
CA ASP A 156 -5.32 25.21 -7.70
C ASP A 156 -6.67 24.74 -7.14
N GLY A 157 -6.75 24.71 -5.81
CA GLY A 157 -7.95 24.27 -5.10
C GLY A 157 -8.03 22.77 -4.80
N GLU A 158 -7.19 21.91 -5.41
CA GLU A 158 -7.18 20.44 -5.19
C GLU A 158 -6.24 19.98 -4.04
N ALA A 159 -5.40 20.89 -3.54
CA ALA A 159 -4.66 20.71 -2.30
C ALA A 159 -5.52 21.16 -1.12
N HIS A 160 -5.95 20.22 -0.29
CA HIS A 160 -6.95 20.46 0.74
C HIS A 160 -6.38 20.31 2.14
N PHE A 161 -6.58 21.33 2.98
CA PHE A 161 -5.97 21.42 4.31
C PHE A 161 -4.44 21.29 4.25
N CYS A 162 -3.85 21.89 3.21
CA CYS A 162 -2.42 21.93 2.97
C CYS A 162 -1.89 23.29 3.44
N PRO A 163 -0.82 23.37 4.25
CA PRO A 163 -0.22 24.65 4.62
C PRO A 163 0.13 25.51 3.40
N ALA A 164 0.57 24.90 2.30
CA ALA A 164 0.91 25.58 1.05
C ALA A 164 -0.31 25.99 0.19
N SER A 165 -1.55 25.60 0.53
CA SER A 165 -2.75 25.98 -0.26
C SER A 165 -4.09 25.92 0.48
N ARG A 166 -4.98 26.89 0.19
CA ARG A 166 -6.35 26.96 0.73
C ARG A 166 -7.36 26.24 -0.20
N GLY A 167 -7.48 24.92 -0.07
CA GLY A 167 -8.34 24.01 -0.89
C GLY A 167 -9.80 24.39 -1.16
N TRP A 168 -10.80 23.69 -0.58
CA TRP A 168 -12.25 23.86 -0.88
C TRP A 168 -12.83 25.26 -0.58
N GLY A 169 -12.01 26.18 -0.07
CA GLY A 169 -12.41 27.49 0.40
C GLY A 169 -13.28 28.26 -0.60
N PRO A 170 -12.86 28.43 -1.87
CA PRO A 170 -13.64 29.14 -2.87
C PRO A 170 -14.97 28.45 -3.20
N ALA A 171 -14.96 27.14 -3.46
CA ALA A 171 -16.16 26.39 -3.84
C ALA A 171 -17.23 26.33 -2.73
N LEU A 172 -16.82 26.27 -1.45
CA LEU A 172 -17.74 26.32 -0.31
C LEU A 172 -18.23 27.74 -0.01
N ARG A 173 -17.40 28.77 -0.23
CA ARG A 173 -17.80 30.18 -0.07
C ARG A 173 -18.79 30.63 -1.15
N GLU A 174 -18.66 30.10 -2.35
CA GLU A 174 -19.56 30.39 -3.48
C GLU A 174 -20.83 29.51 -3.49
N ALA A 175 -20.89 28.48 -2.63
CA ALA A 175 -22.04 27.60 -2.51
C ALA A 175 -23.23 28.32 -1.84
N SER A 176 -24.41 28.19 -2.44
CA SER A 176 -25.64 28.76 -1.85
C SER A 176 -25.96 28.14 -0.48
N PRO A 177 -26.63 28.85 0.44
CA PRO A 177 -27.07 28.29 1.73
C PRO A 177 -27.90 27.00 1.59
N TRP A 178 -28.70 26.90 0.52
CA TRP A 178 -29.46 25.69 0.18
C TRP A 178 -28.55 24.51 -0.19
N THR A 179 -27.48 24.76 -0.95
CA THR A 179 -26.44 23.77 -1.27
C THR A 179 -25.79 23.24 0.01
N VAL A 180 -25.43 24.14 0.93
CA VAL A 180 -24.83 23.77 2.22
C VAL A 180 -25.81 22.96 3.07
N LEU A 181 -27.09 23.35 3.13
CA LEU A 181 -28.13 22.61 3.83
C LEU A 181 -28.32 21.19 3.26
N LEU A 182 -28.37 21.06 1.92
CA LEU A 182 -28.48 19.77 1.24
C LEU A 182 -27.24 18.88 1.45
N LEU A 183 -26.04 19.48 1.51
CA LEU A 183 -24.81 18.79 1.89
C LEU A 183 -24.91 18.24 3.32
N LEU A 184 -25.38 19.05 4.28
CA LEU A 184 -25.56 18.62 5.67
C LEU A 184 -26.60 17.50 5.78
N LEU A 185 -27.76 17.64 5.14
CA LEU A 185 -28.83 16.64 5.16
C LEU A 185 -28.42 15.31 4.50
N SER A 186 -27.74 15.34 3.35
CA SER A 186 -27.27 14.13 2.68
C SER A 186 -26.19 13.38 3.47
N ASN A 187 -25.52 14.07 4.40
CA ASN A 187 -24.50 13.53 5.29
C ASN A 187 -24.95 13.45 6.75
N LEU A 188 -26.25 13.57 7.02
CA LEU A 188 -26.81 13.58 8.39
C LEU A 188 -26.33 12.40 9.23
N TRP A 189 -26.27 11.19 8.66
CA TRP A 189 -25.75 10.03 9.37
C TRP A 189 -24.25 10.14 9.71
N GLY A 190 -23.46 10.70 8.78
CA GLY A 190 -22.05 11.01 9.02
C GLY A 190 -21.90 12.03 10.15
N LEU A 191 -22.73 13.10 10.13
CA LEU A 191 -22.75 14.12 11.18
C LEU A 191 -23.16 13.55 12.54
N ILE A 192 -24.22 12.73 12.60
CA ILE A 192 -24.65 12.04 13.83
C ILE A 192 -23.53 11.13 14.35
N ARG A 193 -22.89 10.36 13.47
CA ARG A 193 -21.76 9.51 13.83
C ARG A 193 -20.60 10.32 14.39
N THR A 194 -20.20 11.40 13.71
CA THR A 194 -19.12 12.29 14.15
C THR A 194 -19.47 12.91 15.49
N GLY A 195 -20.70 13.40 15.67
CA GLY A 195 -21.17 13.93 16.96
C GLY A 195 -21.16 12.90 18.08
N THR A 196 -21.54 11.65 17.78
CA THR A 196 -21.48 10.56 18.77
C THR A 196 -20.04 10.25 19.16
N LEU A 197 -19.13 10.15 18.19
CA LEU A 197 -17.70 9.95 18.45
C LEU A 197 -17.09 11.12 19.21
N LEU A 198 -17.51 12.34 18.91
CA LEU A 198 -17.10 13.56 19.62
C LEU A 198 -17.46 13.48 21.11
N VAL A 199 -18.69 13.06 21.42
CA VAL A 199 -19.17 12.88 22.80
C VAL A 199 -18.40 11.78 23.51
N VAL A 200 -18.22 10.62 22.87
CA VAL A 200 -17.47 9.49 23.46
C VAL A 200 -16.02 9.90 23.74
N GLU A 201 -15.34 10.59 22.81
CA GLU A 201 -13.95 11.01 23.02
C GLU A 201 -13.81 12.13 24.01
N THR A 202 -14.77 13.03 24.09
CA THR A 202 -14.78 14.06 25.13
C THR A 202 -14.90 13.39 26.51
N PHE A 203 -15.75 12.37 26.64
CA PHE A 203 -15.92 11.63 27.88
C PHE A 203 -14.67 10.81 28.25
N LEU A 204 -14.07 10.09 27.30
CA LEU A 204 -12.83 9.35 27.51
C LEU A 204 -11.67 10.28 27.87
N ALA A 205 -11.56 11.42 27.17
CA ALA A 205 -10.55 12.43 27.47
C ALA A 205 -10.73 13.00 28.88
N LEU A 206 -11.97 13.28 29.31
CA LEU A 206 -12.23 13.80 30.65
C LEU A 206 -11.85 12.79 31.75
N ILE A 207 -12.18 11.50 31.58
CA ILE A 207 -11.77 10.45 32.51
C ILE A 207 -10.24 10.38 32.60
N ASP A 208 -9.56 10.43 31.47
CA ASP A 208 -8.10 10.36 31.44
C ASP A 208 -7.44 11.62 31.98
N SER A 209 -8.05 12.81 31.82
CA SER A 209 -7.57 14.03 32.47
C SER A 209 -7.69 13.94 33.99
N ILE A 210 -8.76 13.35 34.51
CA ILE A 210 -8.89 13.07 35.95
C ILE A 210 -7.78 12.11 36.41
N ARG A 211 -7.49 11.06 35.64
CA ARG A 211 -6.36 10.14 35.94
C ARG A 211 -5.00 10.81 35.82
N GLY A 212 -4.81 11.68 34.85
CA GLY A 212 -3.59 12.46 34.63
C GLY A 212 -3.30 13.39 35.81
N VAL A 213 -4.34 14.04 36.36
CA VAL A 213 -4.22 14.85 37.59
C VAL A 213 -3.82 14.00 38.79
N ILE A 214 -4.38 12.80 38.93
CA ILE A 214 -3.98 11.86 39.99
C ILE A 214 -2.51 11.44 39.81
N GLY A 215 -2.00 11.45 38.58
CA GLY A 215 -0.59 11.20 38.22
C GLY A 215 0.31 12.43 38.18
N GLY A 216 -0.14 13.61 38.63
CA GLY A 216 0.67 14.83 38.72
C GLY A 216 0.74 15.71 37.46
N GLN A 217 -0.12 15.50 36.46
CA GLN A 217 -0.18 16.34 35.26
C GLN A 217 -1.12 17.55 35.43
N ASP A 218 -0.84 18.65 34.71
CA ASP A 218 -1.61 19.91 34.77
C ASP A 218 -3.02 19.76 34.17
N LEU A 219 -4.05 19.82 35.04
CA LEU A 219 -5.47 19.67 34.70
C LEU A 219 -5.94 20.68 33.63
N TRP A 220 -5.49 21.92 33.73
CA TRP A 220 -5.97 23.00 32.86
C TRP A 220 -5.41 22.85 31.45
N ARG A 221 -4.14 22.43 31.34
CA ARG A 221 -3.57 22.03 30.04
C ARG A 221 -4.27 20.80 29.47
N GLU A 222 -4.55 19.80 30.28
CA GLU A 222 -5.24 18.59 29.83
C GLU A 222 -6.63 18.91 29.23
N LEU A 223 -7.41 19.79 29.89
CA LEU A 223 -8.78 20.16 29.52
C LEU A 223 -8.86 21.05 28.27
N MET A 224 -7.99 22.07 28.17
CA MET A 224 -8.00 23.04 27.06
C MET A 224 -7.69 22.41 25.70
N PHE A 225 -7.00 21.27 25.67
CA PHE A 225 -6.62 20.58 24.44
C PHE A 225 -7.65 19.54 23.96
N VAL A 226 -8.66 19.18 24.77
CA VAL A 226 -9.68 18.20 24.38
C VAL A 226 -10.46 18.66 23.13
N PRO A 227 -10.97 19.91 23.04
CA PRO A 227 -11.74 20.34 21.87
C PRO A 227 -10.92 20.35 20.58
N THR A 228 -9.69 20.88 20.62
CA THR A 228 -8.79 20.94 19.46
C THR A 228 -8.40 19.54 19.00
N ARG A 229 -8.09 18.63 19.94
CA ARG A 229 -7.75 17.22 19.64
C ARG A 229 -8.90 16.47 18.98
N VAL A 230 -10.11 16.61 19.52
CA VAL A 230 -11.29 15.95 18.98
C VAL A 230 -11.64 16.51 17.59
N ALA A 231 -11.50 17.82 17.38
CA ALA A 231 -11.67 18.44 16.07
C ALA A 231 -10.61 17.95 15.07
N VAL A 232 -9.32 18.04 15.39
CA VAL A 232 -8.24 17.65 14.47
C VAL A 232 -8.29 16.15 14.15
N THR A 233 -8.43 15.28 15.16
CA THR A 233 -8.31 13.83 14.92
C THR A 233 -9.58 13.16 14.38
N ILE A 234 -10.77 13.68 14.71
CA ILE A 234 -12.05 13.07 14.28
C ILE A 234 -12.66 13.85 13.12
N LEU A 235 -12.81 15.17 13.26
CA LEU A 235 -13.48 15.97 12.24
C LEU A 235 -12.65 16.00 10.96
N MET A 236 -11.34 16.29 11.02
CA MET A 236 -10.51 16.30 9.81
C MET A 236 -10.46 14.94 9.14
N ARG A 237 -10.33 13.84 9.89
CA ARG A 237 -10.38 12.48 9.32
C ARG A 237 -11.67 12.22 8.56
N GLU A 238 -12.82 12.60 9.12
CA GLU A 238 -14.11 12.41 8.47
C GLU A 238 -14.27 13.32 7.24
N LEU A 239 -13.82 14.58 7.31
CA LEU A 239 -13.81 15.50 6.17
C LEU A 239 -12.90 15.02 5.04
N CYS A 240 -11.68 14.55 5.35
CA CYS A 240 -10.75 14.01 4.35
C CYS A 240 -11.29 12.72 3.74
N THR A 241 -11.81 11.79 4.55
CA THR A 241 -12.45 10.57 4.05
C THR A 241 -13.57 10.90 3.06
N PHE A 242 -14.32 11.94 3.36
CA PHE A 242 -15.41 12.40 2.54
C PHE A 242 -14.93 13.05 1.24
N GLY A 243 -13.95 13.95 1.30
CA GLY A 243 -13.36 14.60 0.14
C GLY A 243 -12.74 13.58 -0.82
N VAL A 244 -11.94 12.64 -0.31
CA VAL A 244 -11.37 11.54 -1.09
C VAL A 244 -12.44 10.76 -1.84
N LYS A 245 -13.61 10.50 -1.22
CA LYS A 245 -14.71 9.81 -1.90
C LYS A 245 -15.35 10.65 -3.01
N ILE A 246 -15.35 11.98 -2.88
CA ILE A 246 -15.81 12.88 -3.93
C ILE A 246 -14.82 12.84 -5.09
N ASP A 247 -13.52 12.87 -4.83
CA ASP A 247 -12.49 12.80 -5.85
C ASP A 247 -12.45 11.44 -6.58
N ILE A 248 -12.71 10.35 -5.86
CA ILE A 248 -12.94 9.03 -6.46
C ILE A 248 -14.13 9.07 -7.44
N ALA A 249 -15.20 9.75 -7.07
CA ALA A 249 -16.40 9.91 -7.90
C ALA A 249 -16.17 10.90 -9.06
N ARG A 250 -15.26 11.86 -8.90
CA ARG A 250 -14.78 12.77 -9.96
C ARG A 250 -13.85 12.06 -10.94
N GLY A 251 -13.17 11.00 -10.49
CA GLY A 251 -12.29 10.18 -11.31
C GLY A 251 -10.87 10.74 -11.42
N LEU A 252 -10.32 11.37 -10.37
CA LEU A 252 -8.95 11.87 -10.40
C LEU A 252 -7.93 10.71 -10.55
N PRO A 253 -6.84 10.88 -11.32
CA PRO A 253 -5.85 9.82 -11.58
C PRO A 253 -5.11 9.39 -10.31
N ILE A 254 -4.82 10.32 -9.40
CA ILE A 254 -4.13 10.02 -8.15
C ILE A 254 -4.70 10.87 -7.01
N ILE A 255 -4.86 10.25 -5.84
CA ILE A 255 -5.39 10.91 -4.64
C ILE A 255 -4.50 10.53 -3.46
N TYR A 256 -3.98 11.53 -2.76
CA TYR A 256 -3.19 11.34 -1.55
C TYR A 256 -3.96 11.83 -0.32
N VAL A 257 -3.90 11.10 0.79
CA VAL A 257 -4.48 11.53 2.06
C VAL A 257 -3.61 11.14 3.23
N ASN A 258 -3.30 12.11 4.10
CA ASN A 258 -2.62 11.87 5.36
C ASN A 258 -3.62 11.78 6.53
N LEU A 259 -3.48 10.74 7.36
CA LEU A 259 -4.34 10.49 8.52
C LEU A 259 -3.56 10.69 9.84
N LEU A 260 -3.53 11.93 10.31
CA LEU A 260 -2.77 12.45 11.47
C LEU A 260 -3.12 11.85 12.84
N GLY A 261 -4.21 11.07 12.93
CA GLY A 261 -4.85 10.75 14.21
C GLY A 261 -4.03 9.86 15.15
N TYR A 262 -2.99 9.18 14.68
CA TYR A 262 -2.12 8.35 15.51
C TYR A 262 -0.90 9.14 16.00
N ASP A 263 -0.24 9.88 15.10
CA ASP A 263 0.92 10.73 15.39
C ASP A 263 0.66 11.69 16.57
N GLU A 264 -0.41 12.48 16.48
CA GLU A 264 -0.86 13.41 17.53
C GLU A 264 -1.05 12.76 18.91
N GLN A 265 -1.43 11.48 18.95
CA GLN A 265 -1.61 10.76 20.21
C GLN A 265 -0.34 10.15 20.74
N SER A 266 0.55 9.75 19.84
CA SER A 266 1.81 9.15 20.17
C SER A 266 2.75 10.20 20.77
N HIS A 267 2.78 11.42 20.22
CA HIS A 267 3.46 12.58 20.80
C HIS A 267 3.06 12.83 22.26
N ARG A 268 1.76 12.73 22.56
CA ARG A 268 1.26 13.06 23.91
C ARG A 268 1.32 11.92 24.91
N ARG A 269 1.05 10.68 24.51
CA ARG A 269 0.86 9.55 25.44
C ARG A 269 1.83 8.40 25.21
N GLY A 270 2.69 8.51 24.21
CA GLY A 270 3.60 7.47 23.75
C GLY A 270 2.97 6.56 22.69
N PRO A 271 3.78 6.01 21.78
CA PRO A 271 3.32 5.22 20.64
C PRO A 271 2.62 3.91 21.05
N SER A 272 3.04 3.28 22.14
CA SER A 272 2.45 2.03 22.64
C SER A 272 1.19 2.21 23.48
N SER A 273 0.75 3.46 23.68
CA SER A 273 -0.36 3.77 24.59
C SER A 273 -1.69 3.19 24.10
N ALA A 274 -2.54 2.81 25.06
CA ALA A 274 -3.88 2.31 24.76
C ALA A 274 -4.73 3.34 23.98
N PHE A 275 -4.44 4.64 24.16
CA PHE A 275 -5.13 5.73 23.49
C PHE A 275 -4.66 5.90 22.04
N ALA A 276 -3.36 5.90 21.78
CA ALA A 276 -2.82 5.89 20.41
C ALA A 276 -3.36 4.68 19.62
N HIS A 277 -3.39 3.50 20.24
CA HIS A 277 -3.97 2.31 19.62
C HIS A 277 -5.51 2.32 19.49
N TRP A 278 -6.20 3.18 20.25
CA TRP A 278 -7.64 3.36 20.13
C TRP A 278 -7.99 4.14 18.86
N THR A 279 -7.22 5.18 18.51
CA THR A 279 -7.48 6.01 17.31
C THR A 279 -7.32 5.23 16.01
N LEU A 280 -6.47 4.19 16.00
CA LEU A 280 -6.31 3.26 14.88
C LEU A 280 -7.62 2.62 14.42
N LYS A 281 -8.62 2.44 15.30
CA LYS A 281 -9.95 1.94 14.90
C LYS A 281 -10.67 2.91 13.97
N GLY A 282 -10.55 4.22 14.25
CA GLY A 282 -11.14 5.27 13.42
C GLY A 282 -10.43 5.38 12.07
N ILE A 283 -9.11 5.23 12.07
CA ILE A 283 -8.26 5.19 10.86
C ILE A 283 -8.61 3.96 10.00
N ASP A 284 -8.71 2.77 10.60
CA ASP A 284 -9.08 1.52 9.90
C ASP A 284 -10.46 1.62 9.23
N ASP A 285 -11.46 2.22 9.89
CA ASP A 285 -12.78 2.44 9.28
C ASP A 285 -12.75 3.50 8.16
N ALA A 286 -11.94 4.56 8.31
CA ALA A 286 -11.74 5.54 7.23
C ALA A 286 -11.16 4.88 5.98
N ILE A 287 -10.09 4.09 6.14
CA ILE A 287 -9.48 3.28 5.08
C ILE A 287 -10.53 2.33 4.47
N ALA A 288 -11.33 1.66 5.30
CA ALA A 288 -12.40 0.77 4.81
C ALA A 288 -13.44 1.48 3.94
N ARG A 289 -13.78 2.73 4.25
CA ARG A 289 -14.74 3.53 3.47
C ARG A 289 -14.14 4.02 2.16
N ILE A 290 -12.88 4.48 2.18
CA ILE A 290 -12.14 4.90 0.99
C ILE A 290 -11.99 3.71 0.05
N TRP A 291 -11.52 2.57 0.56
CA TRP A 291 -11.33 1.36 -0.22
C TRP A 291 -12.62 0.85 -0.89
N ARG A 292 -13.74 0.89 -0.16
CA ARG A 292 -15.06 0.54 -0.72
C ARG A 292 -15.53 1.52 -1.78
N ALA A 293 -15.19 2.81 -1.67
CA ALA A 293 -15.52 3.80 -2.68
C ALA A 293 -14.67 3.59 -3.94
N ALA A 294 -13.37 3.35 -3.77
CA ALA A 294 -12.41 3.06 -4.84
C ALA A 294 -12.88 1.88 -5.71
N HIS A 295 -13.19 0.74 -5.09
CA HIS A 295 -13.62 -0.48 -5.78
C HIS A 295 -15.06 -0.42 -6.33
N ARG A 296 -15.80 0.65 -6.02
CA ARG A 296 -17.11 0.94 -6.60
C ARG A 296 -17.06 2.05 -7.63
N SER A 297 -15.89 2.66 -7.85
CA SER A 297 -15.76 3.74 -8.81
C SER A 297 -16.14 3.26 -10.20
N GLU A 298 -16.91 4.09 -10.89
CA GLU A 298 -17.25 3.86 -12.28
C GLU A 298 -16.35 4.64 -13.25
N ARG A 299 -15.48 5.53 -12.77
CA ARG A 299 -14.67 6.39 -13.65
C ARG A 299 -13.27 5.88 -13.89
N ARG A 300 -12.68 5.20 -12.90
CA ARG A 300 -11.34 4.63 -12.98
C ARG A 300 -11.27 3.33 -12.19
N GLN A 301 -10.27 2.52 -12.49
CA GLN A 301 -9.91 1.34 -11.71
C GLN A 301 -8.87 1.76 -10.66
N TYR A 302 -9.36 2.03 -9.44
CA TYR A 302 -8.49 2.47 -8.36
C TYR A 302 -7.85 1.30 -7.61
N ASP A 303 -6.54 1.40 -7.40
CA ASP A 303 -5.84 0.71 -6.33
C ASP A 303 -5.67 1.60 -5.11
N VAL A 304 -5.55 0.98 -3.95
CA VAL A 304 -5.38 1.67 -2.67
C VAL A 304 -4.10 1.17 -2.04
N TRP A 305 -3.14 2.05 -1.82
CA TRP A 305 -1.90 1.77 -1.11
C TRP A 305 -1.96 2.45 0.25
N VAL A 306 -1.58 1.72 1.30
CA VAL A 306 -1.53 2.28 2.66
C VAL A 306 -0.08 2.26 3.11
N MET A 307 0.44 3.37 3.61
CA MET A 307 1.81 3.46 4.12
C MET A 307 1.86 4.23 5.44
N SER A 308 2.97 4.13 6.15
CA SER A 308 3.39 5.13 7.13
C SER A 308 4.55 5.92 6.53
N ASP A 309 4.64 7.20 6.89
CA ASP A 309 5.79 8.04 6.53
C ASP A 309 6.95 7.86 7.49
N HIS A 310 6.69 7.73 8.78
CA HIS A 310 7.68 7.34 9.77
C HIS A 310 6.97 6.60 10.90
N GLY A 311 7.74 6.14 11.88
CA GLY A 311 7.20 5.76 13.17
C GLY A 311 7.52 6.77 14.26
N GLN A 312 7.31 6.38 15.51
CA GLN A 312 7.73 7.14 16.67
C GLN A 312 8.40 6.22 17.68
N GLU A 313 9.46 6.72 18.31
CA GLU A 313 10.09 6.08 19.45
C GLU A 313 9.44 6.54 20.74
N HIS A 314 9.38 5.67 21.75
CA HIS A 314 9.03 6.15 23.09
C HIS A 314 10.26 6.83 23.68
N ALA A 315 10.15 8.13 23.96
CA ALA A 315 11.26 8.94 24.43
C ALA A 315 10.89 9.74 25.67
N GLU A 316 11.89 10.00 26.50
CA GLU A 316 11.78 10.88 27.66
C GLU A 316 12.23 12.30 27.31
N PRO A 317 11.49 13.35 27.70
CA PRO A 317 11.93 14.73 27.52
C PRO A 317 13.22 15.03 28.29
N TYR A 318 14.16 15.69 27.62
CA TYR A 318 15.43 16.15 28.19
C TYR A 318 15.22 16.94 29.50
N GLU A 319 14.25 17.87 29.50
CA GLU A 319 13.90 18.66 30.69
C GLU A 319 13.44 17.81 31.88
N SER A 320 12.75 16.70 31.62
CA SER A 320 12.28 15.79 32.67
C SER A 320 13.43 14.96 33.23
N ARG A 321 14.31 14.48 32.34
CA ARG A 321 15.48 13.67 32.69
C ARG A 321 16.54 14.46 33.47
N HIS A 322 16.80 15.71 33.06
CA HIS A 322 17.92 16.52 33.57
C HIS A 322 17.50 17.66 34.50
N GLY A 323 16.19 17.93 34.63
CA GLY A 323 15.66 19.01 35.48
C GLY A 323 15.94 20.43 34.97
N ARG A 324 16.49 20.58 33.75
CA ARG A 324 16.84 21.85 33.10
C ARG A 324 16.69 21.75 31.58
N GLY A 325 16.56 22.90 30.91
CA GLY A 325 16.44 22.96 29.45
C GLY A 325 17.76 22.66 28.73
N ILE A 326 17.69 22.11 27.52
CA ILE A 326 18.89 21.84 26.70
C ILE A 326 19.67 23.13 26.37
N GLY A 327 18.98 24.25 26.12
CA GLY A 327 19.65 25.54 25.88
C GLY A 327 20.47 26.04 27.07
N GLU A 328 19.98 25.84 28.30
CA GLU A 328 20.71 26.16 29.53
C GLU A 328 21.93 25.24 29.68
N ALA A 329 21.75 23.94 29.46
CA ALA A 329 22.84 22.96 29.53
C ALA A 329 23.94 23.23 28.50
N LEU A 330 23.59 23.64 27.28
CA LEU A 330 24.55 24.02 26.23
C LEU A 330 25.30 25.30 26.61
N THR A 331 24.61 26.29 27.19
CA THR A 331 25.25 27.53 27.65
C THR A 331 26.31 27.21 28.70
N ASP A 332 25.99 26.37 29.68
CA ASP A 332 26.94 25.94 30.71
C ASP A 332 28.10 25.11 30.16
N ALA A 333 27.80 24.19 29.23
CA ALA A 333 28.82 23.30 28.64
C ALA A 333 29.88 24.08 27.86
N LEU A 334 29.45 25.13 27.16
CA LEU A 334 30.30 25.92 26.25
C LEU A 334 30.95 27.14 26.92
N ALA A 335 30.62 27.44 28.17
CA ALA A 335 31.16 28.59 28.91
C ALA A 335 32.68 28.57 29.11
N GLU A 336 33.33 27.42 28.94
CA GLU A 336 34.77 27.22 29.13
C GLU A 336 35.60 27.34 27.83
N LEU A 337 34.97 27.53 26.67
CA LEU A 337 35.71 27.68 25.41
C LEU A 337 36.48 29.01 25.39
N PRO A 338 37.73 29.04 24.87
CA PRO A 338 38.51 30.28 24.76
C PRO A 338 37.80 31.26 23.82
N THR A 339 37.17 32.28 24.39
CA THR A 339 36.50 33.35 23.65
C THR A 339 37.52 34.40 23.19
N ASP A 340 37.64 34.62 21.88
CA ASP A 340 38.01 35.92 21.32
C ASP A 340 36.74 36.77 21.06
N THR A 341 35.74 36.62 21.93
CA THR A 341 34.40 37.17 21.77
C THR A 341 34.01 37.94 23.02
N ASP A 342 34.25 39.26 23.00
CA ASP A 342 33.76 40.22 24.00
C ASP A 342 32.21 40.25 24.12
N ASP A 343 31.47 39.56 23.23
CA ASP A 343 29.99 39.48 23.25
C ASP A 343 29.40 38.32 24.07
N TYR A 344 30.21 37.46 24.70
CA TYR A 344 29.69 36.33 25.49
C TYR A 344 29.02 36.77 26.83
N ARG A 345 29.14 38.06 27.20
CA ARG A 345 28.56 38.61 28.43
C ARG A 345 27.64 39.79 28.13
N SER A 346 26.34 39.52 28.27
CA SER A 346 25.22 40.46 28.38
C SER A 346 24.49 40.86 27.09
N THR A 347 23.47 40.08 26.75
CA THR A 347 22.11 40.65 26.59
C THR A 347 21.17 39.89 27.53
N GLY A 348 20.59 40.64 28.47
CA GLY A 348 20.12 40.09 29.73
C GLY A 348 18.66 39.65 29.76
N ARG A 349 18.32 38.93 30.83
CA ARG A 349 17.04 38.95 31.59
C ARG A 349 15.70 38.81 30.85
N HIS A 350 15.68 38.60 29.54
CA HIS A 350 14.49 38.25 28.77
C HIS A 350 14.77 36.92 28.10
N GLY A 351 14.34 35.84 28.75
CA GLY A 351 14.37 34.51 28.14
C GLY A 351 13.63 34.56 26.81
N HIS A 352 14.36 34.38 25.72
CA HIS A 352 13.75 34.15 24.43
C HIS A 352 12.94 32.86 24.54
N GLN A 353 11.64 33.04 24.28
CA GLN A 353 10.57 32.14 24.67
C GLN A 353 10.70 30.80 23.96
N LEU A 354 10.68 29.71 24.74
CA LEU A 354 10.19 28.40 24.32
C LEU A 354 8.73 28.56 23.86
N GLN A 355 8.53 28.81 22.57
CA GLN A 355 7.19 28.84 21.97
C GLN A 355 6.63 27.41 21.91
N ARG A 356 5.82 27.10 22.92
CA ARG A 356 5.05 25.87 23.09
C ARG A 356 4.12 25.62 21.90
N ALA A 357 4.05 24.34 21.50
CA ALA A 357 3.28 23.82 20.40
C ALA A 357 1.83 24.33 20.31
N ARG A 358 1.45 24.79 19.12
CA ARG A 358 0.06 24.88 18.64
C ARG A 358 0.00 24.26 17.25
N LEU A 359 -0.49 23.02 17.17
CA LEU A 359 -0.84 22.37 15.92
C LEU A 359 -2.20 22.90 15.46
N PHE A 360 -2.22 23.38 14.21
CA PHE A 360 -3.33 23.96 13.44
C PHE A 360 -3.74 25.39 13.81
N GLY A 361 -3.39 26.31 12.90
CA GLY A 361 -3.89 27.67 12.83
C GLY A 361 -5.40 27.68 12.66
N SER A 362 -6.06 28.39 13.56
CA SER A 362 -7.46 28.72 13.43
C SER A 362 -7.65 30.14 13.95
N GLU A 363 -7.87 31.08 13.02
CA GLU A 363 -8.02 32.53 13.24
C GLU A 363 -9.06 32.90 14.31
N TRP A 364 -9.97 31.99 14.68
CA TRP A 364 -10.94 32.20 15.76
C TRP A 364 -10.34 32.10 17.18
N ILE A 365 -9.13 31.53 17.34
CA ILE A 365 -8.45 31.39 18.64
C ILE A 365 -7.51 32.58 18.93
N GLU A 366 -7.14 33.38 17.93
CA GLU A 366 -6.30 34.58 18.09
C GLU A 366 -6.93 35.62 19.04
N LYS A 367 -8.28 35.71 19.08
CA LYS A 367 -8.99 36.70 19.89
C LYS A 367 -9.09 36.41 21.39
N LEU A 368 -8.57 35.26 21.86
CA LEU A 368 -8.74 34.80 23.25
C LEU A 368 -7.44 34.79 24.08
N ILE A 369 -6.32 35.27 23.52
CA ILE A 369 -5.04 35.43 24.23
C ILE A 369 -4.60 36.90 24.11
N PRO A 370 -4.21 37.59 25.20
CA PRO A 370 -3.76 38.98 25.11
C PRO A 370 -2.48 39.10 24.27
N ASP A 371 -2.46 40.12 23.41
CA ASP A 371 -1.32 40.59 22.62
C ASP A 371 -0.04 40.69 23.46
N VAL A 372 1.08 40.21 22.90
CA VAL A 372 2.42 40.62 23.31
C VAL A 372 3.18 40.98 22.04
N ASP A 373 3.56 42.25 21.98
CA ASP A 373 4.07 43.00 20.82
C ASP A 373 5.17 42.31 20.01
N GLY A 374 5.04 42.44 18.68
CA GLY A 374 6.11 42.22 17.72
C GLY A 374 7.05 43.42 17.67
N GLY A 375 8.33 43.17 17.94
CA GLY A 375 9.42 44.11 17.68
C GLY A 375 10.38 43.52 16.65
N GLU A 376 10.44 44.15 15.49
CA GLU A 376 11.51 43.96 14.50
C GLU A 376 12.86 44.33 15.13
N THR A 377 13.84 43.44 15.03
CA THR A 377 15.25 43.78 15.27
C THR A 377 16.10 43.22 14.13
N GLU A 378 16.50 44.10 13.21
CA GLU A 378 17.61 43.87 12.30
C GLU A 378 18.90 43.71 13.11
N GLY A 379 19.47 42.50 13.10
CA GLY A 379 20.76 42.19 13.70
C GLY A 379 21.14 40.75 13.35
N LYS A 380 22.40 40.50 12.99
CA LYS A 380 22.92 39.14 12.75
C LYS A 380 22.56 38.26 13.95
N SER A 381 21.82 37.18 13.71
CA SER A 381 21.19 36.41 14.79
C SER A 381 22.24 35.81 15.73
N PRO A 382 22.08 35.93 17.07
CA PRO A 382 22.91 35.22 18.04
C PRO A 382 22.75 33.70 17.87
N LEU A 383 23.68 32.92 18.45
CA LEU A 383 23.64 31.46 18.55
C LEU A 383 22.20 30.91 18.56
N ALA A 384 21.85 30.05 17.60
CA ALA A 384 20.49 29.55 17.45
C ALA A 384 20.40 28.05 17.67
N LEU A 385 19.30 27.60 18.29
CA LEU A 385 19.03 26.20 18.58
C LEU A 385 17.69 25.80 17.97
N ALA A 386 17.72 24.86 17.03
CA ALA A 386 16.52 24.16 16.57
C ALA A 386 16.43 22.83 17.33
N ALA A 387 15.49 22.71 18.27
CA ALA A 387 15.30 21.51 19.07
C ALA A 387 13.85 21.05 18.99
N LEU A 388 13.58 20.05 18.15
CA LEU A 388 12.26 19.43 17.98
C LEU A 388 12.46 17.93 17.81
N GLY A 389 11.75 17.12 18.59
CA GLY A 389 11.93 15.68 18.54
C GLY A 389 13.25 15.20 19.16
N PRO A 390 13.74 14.03 18.74
CA PRO A 390 14.99 13.44 19.22
C PRO A 390 16.23 14.03 18.53
N MET A 391 16.06 15.07 17.72
CA MET A 391 17.16 15.74 17.00
C MET A 391 17.19 17.21 17.38
N ALA A 392 18.39 17.72 17.62
CA ALA A 392 18.60 19.15 17.81
C ALA A 392 19.80 19.63 16.97
N MET A 393 19.75 20.88 16.53
CA MET A 393 20.77 21.48 15.68
C MET A 393 21.18 22.83 16.25
N LEU A 394 22.48 22.99 16.46
CA LEU A 394 23.09 24.24 16.92
C LEU A 394 23.65 25.00 15.72
N TYR A 395 23.35 26.28 15.62
CA TYR A 395 23.72 27.13 14.49
C TYR A 395 24.48 28.37 14.93
N ASN A 396 25.33 28.86 14.03
CA ASN A 396 26.08 30.10 14.15
C ASN A 396 27.01 30.10 15.37
N LEU A 397 27.61 28.95 15.70
CA LEU A 397 28.62 28.87 16.75
C LEU A 397 29.97 29.34 16.18
N PRO A 398 30.56 30.46 16.66
CA PRO A 398 31.80 31.00 16.12
C PRO A 398 33.00 30.20 16.64
N VAL A 399 33.25 29.02 16.08
CA VAL A 399 34.36 28.14 16.45
C VAL A 399 35.22 27.79 15.25
N GLU A 400 36.54 27.80 15.45
CA GLU A 400 37.49 27.34 14.44
C GLU A 400 37.28 25.84 14.16
N PRO A 401 37.52 25.35 12.93
CA PRO A 401 37.39 23.93 12.60
C PRO A 401 38.14 23.00 13.57
N SER A 402 39.33 23.43 14.01
CA SER A 402 40.17 22.71 14.98
C SER A 402 39.53 22.52 16.38
N GLN A 403 38.54 23.35 16.74
CA GLN A 403 37.86 23.32 18.03
C GLN A 403 36.57 22.47 18.00
N ARG A 404 36.07 22.08 16.82
CA ARG A 404 34.80 21.37 16.70
C ARG A 404 34.77 20.03 17.46
N ALA A 405 35.88 19.29 17.48
CA ALA A 405 36.00 18.05 18.24
C ALA A 405 35.82 18.27 19.75
N GLU A 406 36.41 19.35 20.28
CA GLU A 406 36.31 19.70 21.70
C GLU A 406 34.90 20.19 22.06
N VAL A 407 34.27 20.97 21.18
CA VAL A 407 32.87 21.40 21.34
C VAL A 407 31.94 20.20 21.41
N ALA A 408 32.06 19.26 20.46
CA ALA A 408 31.24 18.04 20.44
C ALA A 408 31.43 17.23 21.74
N ARG A 409 32.67 17.08 22.21
CA ARG A 409 33.00 16.43 23.48
C ARG A 409 32.33 17.12 24.67
N LEU A 410 32.43 18.45 24.77
CA LEU A 410 31.81 19.22 25.86
C LEU A 410 30.28 19.08 25.88
N ILE A 411 29.63 19.09 24.72
CA ILE A 411 28.18 18.91 24.63
C ILE A 411 27.78 17.50 25.14
N VAL A 412 28.50 16.45 24.73
CA VAL A 412 28.22 15.09 25.22
C VAL A 412 28.48 14.98 26.72
N GLU A 413 29.64 15.42 27.21
CA GLU A 413 30.06 15.21 28.59
C GLU A 413 29.30 16.10 29.59
N LYS A 414 29.01 17.36 29.24
CA LYS A 414 28.43 18.35 30.18
C LYS A 414 26.95 18.65 29.94
N ALA A 415 26.50 18.57 28.69
CA ALA A 415 25.08 18.68 28.37
C ALA A 415 24.40 17.31 28.24
N SER A 416 25.10 16.21 28.58
CA SER A 416 24.54 14.85 28.65
C SER A 416 23.79 14.43 27.37
N VAL A 417 24.27 14.86 26.20
CA VAL A 417 23.70 14.47 24.91
C VAL A 417 24.36 13.14 24.47
N PRO A 418 23.59 12.12 24.05
CA PRO A 418 24.14 10.81 23.66
C PRO A 418 25.18 10.88 22.54
N LEU A 419 24.86 11.62 21.48
CA LEU A 419 25.69 11.73 20.28
C LEU A 419 25.64 13.14 19.70
N VAL A 420 26.80 13.66 19.34
CA VAL A 420 26.95 14.92 18.63
C VAL A 420 27.78 14.68 17.38
N LEU A 421 27.27 15.07 16.22
CA LEU A 421 27.91 14.96 14.92
C LEU A 421 28.15 16.36 14.34
N TYR A 422 29.21 16.49 13.55
CA TYR A 422 29.55 17.70 12.82
C TYR A 422 30.35 17.35 11.56
N GLN A 423 30.29 18.23 10.57
CA GLN A 423 31.13 18.15 9.39
C GLN A 423 32.53 18.69 9.71
N ASP A 424 33.58 17.90 9.49
CA ASP A 424 34.97 18.29 9.79
C ASP A 424 35.66 18.85 8.52
N GLY A 425 35.43 20.13 8.27
CA GLY A 425 35.92 20.87 7.10
C GLY A 425 34.80 21.47 6.26
N ASP A 426 35.18 22.10 5.15
CA ASP A 426 34.26 22.69 4.17
C ASP A 426 34.21 21.83 2.90
N GLY A 427 33.01 21.72 2.31
CA GLY A 427 32.78 21.00 1.05
C GLY A 427 32.09 19.64 1.21
N ASP A 428 31.45 19.19 0.13
CA ASP A 428 30.52 18.05 0.13
C ASP A 428 31.16 16.70 0.53
N ASP A 429 32.48 16.56 0.36
CA ASP A 429 33.23 15.35 0.70
C ASP A 429 33.87 15.40 2.10
N ALA A 430 33.63 16.46 2.88
CA ALA A 430 34.21 16.58 4.21
C ALA A 430 33.74 15.42 5.12
N PRO A 431 34.65 14.82 5.90
CA PRO A 431 34.31 13.71 6.78
C PRO A 431 33.32 14.16 7.86
N VAL A 432 32.36 13.31 8.17
CA VAL A 432 31.43 13.55 9.29
C VAL A 432 31.99 12.87 10.51
N ARG A 433 32.34 13.68 11.51
CA ARG A 433 32.89 13.22 12.79
C ARG A 433 31.91 13.53 13.91
N GLY A 434 32.15 12.91 15.06
CA GLY A 434 31.35 13.20 16.22
C GLY A 434 31.98 12.71 17.50
N TRP A 435 31.21 12.90 18.56
CA TRP A 435 31.52 12.41 19.89
C TRP A 435 30.33 11.64 20.44
N HIS A 436 30.61 10.46 20.98
CA HIS A 436 29.69 9.62 21.73
C HIS A 436 30.23 9.48 23.15
N HIS A 437 29.41 9.06 24.12
CA HIS A 437 29.87 8.89 25.51
C HIS A 437 31.05 7.89 25.64
N SER A 438 31.24 7.02 24.64
CA SER A 438 32.34 6.05 24.59
C SER A 438 33.60 6.57 23.88
N GLY A 439 33.57 7.77 23.28
CA GLY A 439 34.70 8.37 22.57
C GLY A 439 34.34 8.98 21.21
N PRO A 440 35.36 9.40 20.43
CA PRO A 440 35.18 9.96 19.10
C PRO A 440 34.66 8.91 18.12
N VAL A 441 33.82 9.36 17.18
CA VAL A 441 33.17 8.52 16.17
C VAL A 441 33.25 9.16 14.78
N GLU A 442 33.14 8.34 13.74
CA GLU A 442 33.20 8.76 12.33
C GLU A 442 32.11 8.05 11.51
N LEU A 443 31.32 8.81 10.74
CA LEU A 443 30.33 8.25 9.82
C LEU A 443 30.90 8.18 8.39
N PRO A 444 30.58 7.11 7.63
CA PRO A 444 29.68 5.99 7.98
C PRO A 444 30.36 4.84 8.75
N LYS A 445 31.67 4.91 8.99
CA LYS A 445 32.51 3.82 9.53
C LYS A 445 31.99 3.21 10.84
N ASP A 446 31.65 4.04 11.82
CA ASP A 446 31.15 3.64 13.13
C ASP A 446 29.61 3.58 13.17
N GLY A 447 28.95 3.84 12.04
CA GLY A 447 27.51 4.00 11.92
C GLY A 447 26.72 2.76 12.32
N HIS A 448 27.12 1.57 11.84
CA HIS A 448 26.45 0.33 12.20
C HIS A 448 26.47 0.09 13.71
N TRP A 449 27.60 0.36 14.36
CA TRP A 449 27.73 0.21 15.81
C TRP A 449 26.87 1.23 16.57
N LEU A 450 26.82 2.49 16.11
CA LEU A 450 25.95 3.52 16.70
C LEU A 450 24.45 3.17 16.58
N MET A 451 24.05 2.49 15.50
CA MET A 451 22.66 2.02 15.30
C MET A 451 22.38 0.68 16.00
N GLY A 452 23.38 -0.18 16.15
CA GLY A 452 23.29 -1.49 16.76
C GLY A 452 22.58 -2.55 15.90
N ASP A 453 22.92 -3.83 16.13
CA ASP A 453 22.44 -4.98 15.36
C ASP A 453 20.91 -5.17 15.39
N ALA A 454 20.23 -4.59 16.38
CA ALA A 454 18.78 -4.67 16.53
C ALA A 454 18.03 -3.66 15.63
N HIS A 455 18.71 -2.66 15.08
CA HIS A 455 18.12 -1.70 14.18
C HIS A 455 17.80 -2.37 12.82
N PRO A 456 16.62 -2.15 12.22
CA PRO A 456 16.23 -2.85 10.98
C PRO A 456 17.03 -2.42 9.74
N PHE A 457 17.57 -1.20 9.74
CA PHE A 457 18.31 -0.59 8.63
C PHE A 457 19.58 0.16 9.10
N PRO A 458 20.52 -0.49 9.82
CA PRO A 458 21.59 0.22 10.53
C PRO A 458 22.53 0.96 9.57
N ASP A 459 22.90 0.33 8.45
CA ASP A 459 23.81 0.90 7.47
C ASP A 459 23.15 2.04 6.69
N GLU A 460 21.88 1.88 6.29
CA GLU A 460 21.13 2.93 5.60
C GLU A 460 20.81 4.14 6.49
N THR A 461 20.47 3.92 7.76
CA THR A 461 20.25 5.00 8.72
C THR A 461 21.53 5.79 8.94
N ALA A 462 22.68 5.12 9.11
CA ALA A 462 23.96 5.79 9.25
C ALA A 462 24.33 6.62 8.01
N ALA A 463 24.12 6.08 6.81
CA ALA A 463 24.39 6.78 5.56
C ALA A 463 23.48 8.00 5.35
N ASP A 464 22.20 7.92 5.74
CA ASP A 464 21.30 9.08 5.68
C ASP A 464 21.63 10.12 6.77
N LEU A 465 22.08 9.69 7.96
CA LEU A 465 22.54 10.60 9.02
C LEU A 465 23.82 11.35 8.63
N GLU A 466 24.75 10.68 7.94
CA GLU A 466 25.93 11.31 7.35
C GLU A 466 25.54 12.40 6.34
N LYS A 467 24.63 12.09 5.42
CA LYS A 467 24.11 13.06 4.44
C LYS A 467 23.39 14.22 5.10
N LEU A 468 22.64 13.95 6.16
CA LEU A 468 21.93 14.98 6.92
C LEU A 468 22.91 15.98 7.54
N CYS A 469 24.06 15.52 8.06
CA CYS A 469 25.10 16.41 8.58
C CYS A 469 25.69 17.35 7.51
N ARG A 470 25.58 16.98 6.23
CA ARG A 470 26.03 17.78 5.07
C ARG A 470 24.92 18.58 4.41
N HIS A 471 23.70 18.53 4.95
CA HIS A 471 22.58 19.26 4.37
C HIS A 471 22.88 20.79 4.40
N PRO A 472 22.57 21.57 3.35
CA PRO A 472 22.89 23.00 3.32
C PRO A 472 22.32 23.79 4.50
N ASP A 473 21.11 23.42 4.93
CA ASP A 473 20.44 24.01 6.10
C ASP A 473 20.71 23.26 7.42
N ALA A 474 21.68 22.34 7.48
CA ALA A 474 22.06 21.69 8.74
C ALA A 474 22.73 22.68 9.71
N GLY A 475 22.58 22.39 11.00
CA GLY A 475 23.33 23.05 12.06
C GLY A 475 24.82 22.71 12.00
N ASP A 476 25.64 23.58 12.58
CA ASP A 476 27.08 23.36 12.71
C ASP A 476 27.38 22.11 13.57
N PHE A 477 26.49 21.84 14.53
CA PHE A 477 26.46 20.61 15.32
C PHE A 477 25.05 20.01 15.31
N LEU A 478 24.99 18.73 15.01
CA LEU A 478 23.78 17.92 15.04
C LEU A 478 23.82 17.00 16.26
N MET A 479 22.84 17.15 17.12
CA MET A 479 22.68 16.40 18.37
C MET A 479 21.59 15.35 18.19
N SER A 480 21.89 14.11 18.58
CA SER A 480 20.92 13.03 18.58
C SER A 480 20.64 12.57 20.02
N GLY A 481 19.36 12.53 20.37
CA GLY A 481 18.84 11.96 21.61
C GLY A 481 18.68 10.43 21.54
N TRP A 482 19.11 9.79 20.45
CA TRP A 482 19.02 8.35 20.28
C TRP A 482 20.38 7.76 19.87
N CYS A 483 20.79 6.69 20.56
CA CYS A 483 21.92 5.81 20.22
C CYS A 483 21.62 4.39 20.69
N ALA A 484 22.24 3.39 20.07
CA ALA A 484 22.10 2.00 20.48
C ALA A 484 22.58 1.79 21.92
N GLY A 485 21.73 1.18 22.75
CA GLY A 485 22.06 0.87 24.15
C GLY A 485 21.72 1.98 25.14
N GLU A 486 21.27 3.14 24.68
CA GLU A 486 20.78 4.23 25.54
C GLU A 486 19.25 4.32 25.55
N GLU A 487 18.68 4.89 26.61
CA GLU A 487 17.25 5.19 26.66
C GLU A 487 16.93 6.39 25.77
N PRO A 488 16.01 6.25 24.79
CA PRO A 488 15.68 7.33 23.86
C PRO A 488 15.27 8.63 24.57
N MET A 489 15.78 9.74 24.06
CA MET A 489 15.57 11.07 24.59
C MET A 489 15.03 12.00 23.50
N THR A 490 14.14 12.90 23.88
CA THR A 490 13.63 13.97 23.01
C THR A 490 13.95 15.33 23.61
N PHE A 491 14.32 16.30 22.76
CA PHE A 491 14.60 17.67 23.18
C PHE A 491 13.32 18.51 23.27
N ALA A 492 12.17 17.96 22.85
CA ALA A 492 10.85 18.54 23.02
C ALA A 492 10.08 17.88 24.19
N VAL A 493 9.03 18.54 24.68
CA VAL A 493 8.20 17.98 25.75
C VAL A 493 7.11 17.08 25.15
N GLU A 494 7.46 15.82 24.93
CA GLU A 494 6.62 14.78 24.30
C GLU A 494 7.00 13.38 24.82
N ASN A 495 6.10 12.40 24.66
CA ASN A 495 6.29 11.01 25.10
C ASN A 495 6.52 10.03 23.94
N GLY A 496 6.25 10.48 22.72
CA GLY A 496 6.59 9.82 21.48
C GLY A 496 7.33 10.83 20.63
N SER A 497 8.42 10.45 20.01
CA SER A 497 9.27 11.37 19.25
C SER A 497 9.64 10.76 17.90
N HIS A 498 9.85 11.61 16.90
CA HIS A 498 10.33 11.21 15.59
C HIS A 498 11.24 12.30 14.98
N GLY A 499 11.93 11.95 13.89
CA GLY A 499 12.85 12.83 13.16
C GLY A 499 14.31 12.41 13.24
N GLY A 500 14.63 11.47 14.13
CA GLY A 500 15.96 10.90 14.32
C GLY A 500 16.14 9.49 13.79
N PRO A 501 17.25 8.83 14.17
CA PRO A 501 17.66 7.53 13.67
C PRO A 501 17.05 6.33 14.42
N GLY A 502 16.10 6.52 15.34
CA GLY A 502 15.57 5.43 16.13
C GLY A 502 14.94 4.30 15.30
N PRO A 503 14.99 3.04 15.78
CA PRO A 503 14.56 1.87 15.02
C PRO A 503 13.05 1.85 14.83
N ASN A 504 12.25 2.44 15.72
CA ASN A 504 10.82 2.60 15.46
C ASN A 504 10.54 3.81 14.55
N GLU A 505 11.35 4.87 14.60
CA GLU A 505 11.21 6.07 13.76
C GLU A 505 11.45 5.75 12.28
N THR A 506 12.50 4.96 12.01
CA THR A 506 12.93 4.57 10.67
C THR A 506 12.31 3.26 10.17
N HIS A 507 11.37 2.67 10.91
CA HIS A 507 10.68 1.44 10.53
C HIS A 507 9.20 1.68 10.28
N GLY A 508 8.92 2.30 9.14
CA GLY A 508 7.58 2.41 8.60
C GLY A 508 7.11 1.12 7.92
N PHE A 509 5.91 1.17 7.35
CA PHE A 509 5.36 0.07 6.56
C PHE A 509 4.74 0.56 5.26
N CYS A 510 4.60 -0.35 4.30
CA CYS A 510 3.63 -0.19 3.21
C CYS A 510 2.83 -1.48 3.03
N LEU A 511 1.55 -1.31 2.74
CA LEU A 511 0.56 -2.37 2.54
C LEU A 511 0.02 -2.23 1.13
N LEU A 512 0.47 -3.13 0.26
CA LEU A 512 0.27 -3.05 -1.19
C LEU A 512 -0.47 -4.30 -1.70
N PRO A 513 -1.24 -4.22 -2.80
CA PRO A 513 -1.72 -5.41 -3.48
C PRO A 513 -0.57 -6.35 -3.87
N ALA A 514 -0.76 -7.66 -3.76
CA ALA A 514 0.29 -8.66 -3.99
C ALA A 514 0.77 -8.74 -5.46
N ASP A 515 0.02 -8.13 -6.38
CA ASP A 515 0.38 -7.92 -7.78
C ASP A 515 1.31 -6.71 -8.02
N ILE A 516 1.67 -5.95 -6.96
CA ILE A 516 2.70 -4.91 -7.02
C ILE A 516 4.08 -5.51 -6.75
N ARG A 517 5.05 -5.21 -7.62
CA ARG A 517 6.40 -5.77 -7.54
C ARG A 517 7.22 -5.09 -6.43
N ALA A 518 7.66 -5.87 -5.46
CA ALA A 518 8.56 -5.38 -4.41
C ALA A 518 10.00 -5.13 -4.91
N PRO A 519 10.73 -4.15 -4.33
CA PRO A 519 12.15 -3.93 -4.59
C PRO A 519 13.00 -5.17 -4.26
N ARG A 520 14.10 -5.37 -5.01
CA ARG A 520 15.00 -6.51 -4.80
C ARG A 520 15.72 -6.48 -3.44
N LYS A 521 15.92 -5.29 -2.87
CA LYS A 521 16.60 -5.07 -1.58
C LYS A 521 15.82 -5.54 -0.35
N GLY A 522 14.54 -5.92 -0.52
CA GLY A 522 13.72 -6.50 0.56
C GLY A 522 12.94 -5.50 1.41
N TYR A 523 13.20 -4.20 1.28
CA TYR A 523 12.42 -3.11 1.88
C TYR A 523 12.09 -2.03 0.85
N TRP A 524 11.10 -1.20 1.17
CA TRP A 524 10.69 -0.04 0.37
C TRP A 524 11.28 1.24 0.92
N ARG A 525 11.48 2.22 0.04
CA ARG A 525 11.69 3.63 0.37
C ARG A 525 10.60 4.47 -0.31
N ALA A 526 10.45 5.73 0.09
CA ALA A 526 9.49 6.65 -0.53
C ALA A 526 9.74 6.82 -2.05
N GLU A 527 11.01 6.86 -2.46
CA GLU A 527 11.38 6.90 -3.88
C GLU A 527 10.94 5.64 -4.65
N ASP A 528 11.08 4.45 -4.06
CA ASP A 528 10.63 3.19 -4.70
C ASP A 528 9.11 3.20 -4.90
N LEU A 529 8.36 3.71 -3.91
CA LEU A 529 6.91 3.88 -4.01
C LEU A 529 6.54 4.89 -5.10
N ARG A 530 7.28 6.01 -5.22
CA ARG A 530 7.08 7.00 -6.28
C ARG A 530 7.24 6.39 -7.67
N GLN A 531 8.38 5.74 -7.91
CA GLN A 531 8.69 5.14 -9.21
C GLN A 531 7.66 4.06 -9.58
N THR A 532 7.26 3.25 -8.59
CA THR A 532 6.23 2.22 -8.79
C THR A 532 4.86 2.84 -9.04
N ALA A 533 4.49 3.92 -8.35
CA ALA A 533 3.23 4.64 -8.56
C ALA A 533 3.14 5.25 -9.96
N GLN A 534 4.21 5.88 -10.43
CA GLN A 534 4.30 6.43 -11.79
C GLN A 534 4.14 5.32 -12.82
N ALA A 535 4.93 4.25 -12.71
CA ALA A 535 4.86 3.12 -13.63
C ALA A 535 3.49 2.42 -13.62
N PHE A 536 2.82 2.36 -12.45
CA PHE A 536 1.46 1.85 -12.32
C PHE A 536 0.46 2.74 -13.08
N LEU A 537 0.48 4.06 -12.85
CA LEU A 537 -0.43 5.00 -13.52
C LEU A 537 -0.23 5.03 -15.04
N GLU A 538 1.00 4.84 -15.50
CA GLU A 538 1.37 4.78 -16.92
C GLU A 538 1.13 3.40 -17.56
N ARG A 539 0.75 2.38 -16.77
CA ARG A 539 0.66 0.97 -17.18
C ARG A 539 1.96 0.43 -17.82
N ALA A 540 3.10 0.93 -17.36
CA ALA A 540 4.41 0.62 -17.92
C ALA A 540 5.03 -0.66 -17.34
N GLN A 541 4.47 -1.24 -16.27
CA GLN A 541 4.97 -2.48 -15.66
C GLN A 541 4.06 -3.68 -15.91
N PRO A 542 4.62 -4.85 -16.30
CA PRO A 542 3.86 -6.08 -16.34
C PRO A 542 3.39 -6.43 -14.93
N LEU A 543 2.21 -7.06 -14.83
CA LEU A 543 1.57 -7.43 -13.57
C LEU A 543 2.22 -8.66 -12.91
N SER A 544 3.41 -9.06 -13.36
CA SER A 544 4.04 -10.33 -12.99
C SER A 544 4.72 -10.21 -11.61
N PRO A 545 4.14 -10.76 -10.53
CA PRO A 545 4.87 -10.89 -9.26
C PRO A 545 6.03 -11.86 -9.44
N ILE A 546 7.10 -11.68 -8.65
CA ILE A 546 8.26 -12.59 -8.60
C ILE A 546 7.73 -14.04 -8.59
N PRO A 547 8.02 -14.85 -9.63
CA PRO A 547 7.40 -16.15 -9.77
C PRO A 547 7.70 -17.01 -8.55
N ARG A 548 6.66 -17.60 -7.96
CA ARG A 548 6.86 -18.64 -6.95
C ARG A 548 7.77 -19.72 -7.55
N PRO A 549 8.81 -20.19 -6.84
CA PRO A 549 9.58 -21.35 -7.29
C PRO A 549 8.63 -22.50 -7.61
N VAL A 550 8.75 -23.06 -8.82
CA VAL A 550 8.00 -24.27 -9.20
C VAL A 550 8.43 -25.36 -8.24
N ALA A 551 7.48 -25.95 -7.51
CA ALA A 551 7.81 -27.09 -6.66
C ALA A 551 8.11 -28.28 -7.57
N GLU A 552 9.22 -29.00 -7.32
CA GLU A 552 9.78 -30.02 -8.24
C GLU A 552 8.75 -31.00 -8.82
N ARG A 553 7.68 -31.31 -8.07
CA ARG A 553 6.68 -32.32 -8.45
C ARG A 553 5.25 -31.89 -8.21
N THR A 554 5.00 -30.61 -7.98
CA THR A 554 3.65 -30.09 -7.75
C THR A 554 3.37 -28.99 -8.75
N ILE A 555 2.33 -29.19 -9.57
CA ILE A 555 1.82 -28.22 -10.53
C ILE A 555 0.57 -27.54 -9.97
N ARG A 556 0.51 -26.21 -10.06
CA ARG A 556 -0.68 -25.41 -9.75
C ARG A 556 -1.45 -25.12 -11.03
N VAL A 557 -2.66 -25.66 -11.12
CA VAL A 557 -3.56 -25.45 -12.27
C VAL A 557 -4.72 -24.56 -11.86
N MET A 558 -5.02 -23.54 -12.66
CA MET A 558 -6.21 -22.70 -12.56
C MET A 558 -7.14 -22.96 -13.75
N THR A 559 -8.43 -23.15 -13.51
CA THR A 559 -9.46 -23.03 -14.55
C THR A 559 -10.34 -21.82 -14.25
N TYR A 560 -10.65 -21.03 -15.27
CA TYR A 560 -11.38 -19.78 -15.08
C TYR A 560 -12.15 -19.35 -16.34
N ASN A 561 -13.48 -19.42 -16.27
CA ASN A 561 -14.35 -18.80 -17.24
C ASN A 561 -14.30 -17.28 -17.05
N VAL A 562 -13.85 -16.54 -18.08
CA VAL A 562 -13.58 -15.09 -17.96
C VAL A 562 -14.70 -14.21 -18.51
N HIS A 563 -15.79 -14.81 -19.00
CA HIS A 563 -16.96 -14.08 -19.52
C HIS A 563 -16.58 -12.99 -20.54
N SER A 564 -15.73 -13.33 -21.51
CA SER A 564 -15.16 -12.39 -22.50
C SER A 564 -14.47 -11.18 -21.87
N CYS A 565 -13.81 -11.41 -20.72
CA CYS A 565 -13.18 -10.39 -19.88
C CYS A 565 -14.15 -9.28 -19.44
N ARG A 566 -15.45 -9.59 -19.39
CA ARG A 566 -16.49 -8.65 -19.02
C ARG A 566 -16.92 -8.88 -17.58
N GLY A 567 -16.58 -7.93 -16.72
CA GLY A 567 -16.96 -8.00 -15.31
C GLY A 567 -18.48 -7.95 -15.09
N VAL A 568 -18.90 -8.25 -13.85
CA VAL A 568 -20.31 -8.13 -13.43
C VAL A 568 -20.79 -6.66 -13.40
N ASP A 569 -19.86 -5.72 -13.49
CA ASP A 569 -20.10 -4.29 -13.74
C ASP A 569 -20.40 -3.98 -15.23
N GLY A 570 -20.26 -4.96 -16.12
CA GLY A 570 -20.50 -4.85 -17.56
C GLY A 570 -19.32 -4.30 -18.34
N ARG A 571 -18.14 -4.13 -17.72
CA ARG A 571 -16.96 -3.54 -18.37
C ARG A 571 -16.03 -4.60 -18.91
N TYR A 572 -15.50 -4.35 -20.10
CA TYR A 572 -14.44 -5.16 -20.70
C TYR A 572 -13.08 -4.72 -20.16
N ALA A 573 -12.37 -5.61 -19.46
CA ALA A 573 -11.05 -5.35 -18.89
C ALA A 573 -10.21 -6.64 -18.81
N PRO A 574 -9.53 -7.06 -19.90
CA PRO A 574 -8.64 -8.24 -19.90
C PRO A 574 -7.56 -8.17 -18.82
N GLU A 575 -7.00 -6.98 -18.60
CA GLU A 575 -6.02 -6.71 -17.55
C GLU A 575 -6.54 -7.08 -16.14
N ARG A 576 -7.84 -6.88 -15.87
CA ARG A 576 -8.46 -7.26 -14.60
C ARG A 576 -8.40 -8.78 -14.36
N ILE A 577 -8.52 -9.57 -15.43
CA ILE A 577 -8.35 -11.03 -15.39
C ILE A 577 -6.88 -11.37 -15.15
N ALA A 578 -5.95 -10.72 -15.83
CA ALA A 578 -4.52 -10.89 -15.60
C ALA A 578 -4.15 -10.59 -14.13
N ARG A 579 -4.67 -9.51 -13.53
CA ARG A 579 -4.49 -9.20 -12.10
C ARG A 579 -5.00 -10.29 -11.17
N VAL A 580 -6.15 -10.89 -11.47
CA VAL A 580 -6.65 -12.06 -10.72
C VAL A 580 -5.64 -13.20 -10.80
N ILE A 581 -5.19 -13.56 -12.01
CA ILE A 581 -4.26 -14.66 -12.22
C ILE A 581 -2.93 -14.41 -11.51
N ALA A 582 -2.36 -13.22 -11.66
CA ALA A 582 -1.12 -12.77 -11.03
C ALA A 582 -1.14 -12.97 -9.51
N ARG A 583 -2.24 -12.57 -8.82
CA ARG A 583 -2.37 -12.71 -7.36
C ARG A 583 -2.36 -14.15 -6.84
N TYR A 584 -2.66 -15.14 -7.68
CA TYR A 584 -2.65 -16.57 -7.27
C TYR A 584 -1.48 -17.36 -7.84
N GLN A 585 -0.72 -16.78 -8.77
CA GLN A 585 0.50 -17.34 -9.37
C GLN A 585 0.36 -18.83 -9.78
N PRO A 586 -0.62 -19.19 -10.64
CA PRO A 586 -0.71 -20.54 -11.20
C PRO A 586 0.43 -20.84 -12.18
N ASP A 587 0.72 -22.14 -12.37
CA ASP A 587 1.73 -22.61 -13.33
C ASP A 587 1.13 -22.78 -14.72
N VAL A 588 -0.14 -23.21 -14.76
CA VAL A 588 -0.95 -23.35 -15.96
C VAL A 588 -2.34 -22.77 -15.70
N VAL A 589 -2.86 -22.02 -16.67
CA VAL A 589 -4.18 -21.41 -16.62
C VAL A 589 -5.00 -21.84 -17.83
N ALA A 590 -6.14 -22.46 -17.59
CA ALA A 590 -7.15 -22.76 -18.58
C ALA A 590 -8.25 -21.71 -18.53
N LEU A 591 -8.42 -20.96 -19.62
CA LEU A 591 -9.41 -19.90 -19.76
C LEU A 591 -10.52 -20.31 -20.71
N GLN A 592 -11.75 -19.96 -20.36
CA GLN A 592 -12.94 -20.16 -21.20
C GLN A 592 -13.61 -18.82 -21.52
N GLU A 593 -14.33 -18.78 -22.64
CA GLU A 593 -15.12 -17.62 -23.12
C GLU A 593 -14.32 -16.40 -23.56
N LEU A 594 -13.13 -16.57 -24.15
CA LEU A 594 -12.33 -15.46 -24.67
C LEU A 594 -12.84 -14.98 -26.04
N ASP A 595 -12.88 -13.66 -26.22
CA ASP A 595 -13.11 -13.03 -27.53
C ASP A 595 -11.77 -12.71 -28.22
N VAL A 596 -11.71 -12.94 -29.53
CA VAL A 596 -10.64 -12.49 -30.44
C VAL A 596 -11.31 -11.86 -31.66
N SER A 597 -10.89 -10.64 -32.01
CA SER A 597 -11.32 -9.92 -33.23
C SER A 597 -12.83 -9.61 -33.35
N ARG A 598 -13.62 -9.59 -32.25
CA ARG A 598 -15.04 -9.19 -32.32
C ARG A 598 -15.23 -7.67 -32.19
N PRO A 599 -16.16 -7.02 -32.92
CA PRO A 599 -16.49 -5.61 -32.77
C PRO A 599 -16.88 -5.21 -31.34
N ARG A 600 -17.57 -6.12 -30.62
CA ARG A 600 -17.95 -5.91 -29.20
C ARG A 600 -16.76 -5.84 -28.24
N SER A 601 -15.60 -6.34 -28.67
CA SER A 601 -14.33 -6.36 -27.93
C SER A 601 -13.32 -5.34 -28.46
N GLY A 602 -13.70 -4.51 -29.46
CA GLY A 602 -12.79 -3.58 -30.12
C GLY A 602 -11.69 -4.26 -30.95
N SER A 603 -11.94 -5.49 -31.41
CA SER A 603 -11.00 -6.33 -32.17
C SER A 603 -9.70 -6.72 -31.45
N VAL A 604 -9.74 -6.77 -30.12
CA VAL A 604 -8.60 -7.13 -29.27
C VAL A 604 -8.45 -8.66 -29.15
N ASP A 605 -7.22 -9.18 -29.25
CA ASP A 605 -6.88 -10.56 -28.87
C ASP A 605 -6.72 -10.65 -27.34
N GLN A 606 -7.79 -11.09 -26.65
CA GLN A 606 -7.82 -11.15 -25.19
C GLN A 606 -6.83 -12.17 -24.62
N ALA A 607 -6.64 -13.30 -25.30
CA ALA A 607 -5.70 -14.33 -24.86
C ALA A 607 -4.27 -13.80 -24.89
N HIS A 608 -3.91 -13.12 -25.99
CA HIS A 608 -2.60 -12.50 -26.16
C HIS A 608 -2.34 -11.41 -25.13
N GLN A 609 -3.30 -10.51 -24.87
CA GLN A 609 -3.13 -9.46 -23.87
C GLN A 609 -2.92 -10.02 -22.46
N ILE A 610 -3.74 -11.00 -22.05
CA ILE A 610 -3.59 -11.63 -20.73
C ILE A 610 -2.21 -12.32 -20.63
N ALA A 611 -1.79 -13.02 -21.67
CA ALA A 611 -0.48 -13.66 -21.72
C ALA A 611 0.67 -12.64 -21.63
N GLN A 612 0.56 -11.49 -22.30
CA GLN A 612 1.54 -10.41 -22.25
C GLN A 612 1.66 -9.81 -20.84
N PHE A 613 0.53 -9.52 -20.17
CA PHE A 613 0.55 -9.00 -18.80
C PHE A 613 1.18 -9.95 -17.78
N LEU A 614 1.07 -11.26 -18.04
CA LEU A 614 1.54 -12.33 -17.16
C LEU A 614 2.91 -12.88 -17.54
N GLU A 615 3.47 -12.45 -18.67
CA GLU A 615 4.69 -13.02 -19.26
C GLU A 615 4.61 -14.55 -19.42
N MET A 616 3.47 -15.06 -19.88
CA MET A 616 3.22 -16.49 -20.08
C MET A 616 3.15 -16.86 -21.57
N GLU A 617 3.57 -18.07 -21.92
CA GLU A 617 3.28 -18.66 -23.22
C GLU A 617 1.79 -19.04 -23.30
N PHE A 618 1.19 -19.04 -24.49
CA PHE A 618 -0.23 -19.37 -24.65
C PHE A 618 -0.54 -20.12 -25.95
N HIS A 619 -1.56 -20.97 -25.89
CA HIS A 619 -2.23 -21.55 -27.05
C HIS A 619 -3.73 -21.20 -27.00
N PHE A 620 -4.27 -20.72 -28.11
CA PHE A 620 -5.68 -20.35 -28.26
C PHE A 620 -6.38 -21.20 -29.31
N HIS A 621 -7.62 -21.60 -29.04
CA HIS A 621 -8.49 -22.28 -29.98
C HIS A 621 -9.86 -21.60 -30.10
N PRO A 622 -10.21 -21.08 -31.28
CA PRO A 622 -11.56 -20.56 -31.54
C PRO A 622 -12.56 -21.71 -31.74
N ALA A 623 -13.60 -21.78 -30.91
CA ALA A 623 -14.72 -22.69 -31.06
C ALA A 623 -15.74 -22.18 -32.10
N ILE A 624 -15.87 -20.86 -32.29
CA ILE A 624 -16.72 -20.23 -33.30
C ILE A 624 -15.84 -19.55 -34.37
N HIS A 625 -16.16 -19.83 -35.65
CA HIS A 625 -15.63 -19.11 -36.81
C HIS A 625 -16.80 -18.41 -37.53
N LEU A 626 -16.90 -17.09 -37.39
CA LEU A 626 -17.78 -16.28 -38.23
C LEU A 626 -16.88 -15.18 -38.85
N GLU A 627 -16.55 -15.31 -40.13
CA GLU A 627 -15.60 -14.43 -40.83
C GLU A 627 -14.24 -14.32 -40.10
N GLU A 628 -13.84 -13.13 -39.62
CA GLU A 628 -12.61 -12.87 -38.86
C GLU A 628 -12.80 -12.98 -37.32
N GLU A 629 -14.03 -13.23 -36.85
CA GLU A 629 -14.40 -13.28 -35.43
C GLU A 629 -14.18 -14.66 -34.80
N ARG A 630 -13.52 -14.68 -33.63
CA ARG A 630 -13.11 -15.90 -32.92
C ARG A 630 -13.55 -15.85 -31.46
N TYR A 631 -14.26 -16.87 -31.00
CA TYR A 631 -14.60 -17.05 -29.59
C TYR A 631 -14.19 -18.44 -29.16
N GLY A 632 -13.52 -18.59 -28.02
CA GLY A 632 -13.09 -19.91 -27.58
C GLY A 632 -12.22 -19.93 -26.33
N ASP A 633 -11.39 -20.96 -26.25
CA ASP A 633 -10.68 -21.35 -25.03
C ASP A 633 -9.17 -21.19 -25.21
N ALA A 634 -8.47 -20.90 -24.11
CA ALA A 634 -7.01 -20.78 -24.11
C ALA A 634 -6.38 -21.60 -22.98
N ILE A 635 -5.13 -21.99 -23.17
CA ILE A 635 -4.24 -22.46 -22.10
C ILE A 635 -3.01 -21.58 -22.10
N LEU A 636 -2.68 -21.01 -20.94
CA LEU A 636 -1.48 -20.22 -20.68
C LEU A 636 -0.57 -20.99 -19.73
N SER A 637 0.75 -20.92 -19.93
CA SER A 637 1.70 -21.52 -19.01
C SER A 637 3.00 -20.73 -18.91
N ARG A 638 3.60 -20.77 -17.72
CA ARG A 638 5.00 -20.36 -17.47
C ARG A 638 5.99 -21.52 -17.61
N LEU A 639 5.48 -22.73 -17.81
CA LEU A 639 6.26 -23.94 -18.07
C LEU A 639 6.27 -24.20 -19.57
N PRO A 640 7.32 -24.86 -20.10
CA PRO A 640 7.32 -25.27 -21.50
C PRO A 640 6.11 -26.15 -21.80
N MET A 641 5.37 -25.82 -22.85
CA MET A 641 4.23 -26.61 -23.30
C MET A 641 4.18 -26.76 -24.81
N ARG A 642 3.51 -27.80 -25.29
CA ARG A 642 3.28 -28.06 -26.71
C ARG A 642 1.81 -28.36 -26.97
N LEU A 643 1.23 -27.70 -27.97
CA LEU A 643 -0.09 -28.05 -28.48
C LEU A 643 -0.09 -29.48 -29.05
N VAL A 644 -1.01 -30.32 -28.56
CA VAL A 644 -1.21 -31.68 -29.06
C VAL A 644 -2.42 -31.75 -29.99
N LYS A 645 -3.57 -31.26 -29.54
CA LYS A 645 -4.82 -31.26 -30.32
C LYS A 645 -5.69 -30.06 -29.96
N ARG A 646 -6.46 -29.58 -30.93
CA ARG A 646 -7.56 -28.64 -30.73
C ARG A 646 -8.64 -28.94 -31.77
N ASP A 647 -9.89 -29.06 -31.34
CA ASP A 647 -10.98 -29.43 -32.24
C ASP A 647 -12.36 -29.08 -31.65
N ILE A 648 -13.36 -29.04 -32.52
CA ILE A 648 -14.77 -28.84 -32.17
C ILE A 648 -15.34 -30.17 -31.62
N LEU A 649 -16.08 -30.09 -30.53
CA LEU A 649 -16.80 -31.22 -29.94
C LEU A 649 -18.18 -31.40 -30.58
N PRO A 650 -18.79 -32.60 -30.50
CA PRO A 650 -20.11 -32.84 -31.07
C PRO A 650 -21.16 -31.81 -30.61
N GLY A 651 -21.93 -31.31 -31.58
CA GLY A 651 -23.07 -30.42 -31.33
C GLY A 651 -24.30 -31.16 -30.80
N PRO A 652 -25.44 -30.46 -30.62
CA PRO A 652 -26.69 -31.09 -30.21
C PRO A 652 -27.11 -32.17 -31.22
N PRO A 653 -27.72 -33.28 -30.76
CA PRO A 653 -28.27 -34.30 -31.65
C PRO A 653 -29.18 -33.72 -32.74
N GLU A 654 -29.23 -34.38 -33.89
CA GLU A 654 -30.06 -33.93 -35.01
C GLU A 654 -31.53 -33.72 -34.57
N GLY A 655 -32.07 -32.54 -34.88
CA GLY A 655 -33.44 -32.17 -34.54
C GLY A 655 -33.66 -31.63 -33.13
N THR A 656 -32.64 -31.59 -32.26
CA THR A 656 -32.76 -31.01 -30.90
C THR A 656 -32.16 -29.60 -30.76
N GLY A 657 -31.67 -29.02 -31.86
CA GLY A 657 -31.20 -27.63 -31.88
C GLY A 657 -32.32 -26.64 -31.54
N ASN A 658 -32.02 -25.64 -30.71
CA ASN A 658 -32.92 -24.58 -30.34
C ASN A 658 -33.03 -23.53 -31.46
N ARG A 659 -33.96 -23.76 -32.40
CA ARG A 659 -34.26 -22.84 -33.51
C ARG A 659 -34.68 -21.43 -33.07
N PHE A 660 -35.16 -21.25 -31.84
CA PHE A 660 -35.63 -19.96 -31.32
C PHE A 660 -34.57 -19.17 -30.54
N LEU A 661 -33.49 -19.84 -30.08
CA LEU A 661 -32.37 -19.24 -29.37
C LEU A 661 -31.04 -19.84 -29.89
N PRO A 662 -30.54 -19.40 -31.06
CA PRO A 662 -29.33 -19.95 -31.68
C PRO A 662 -28.07 -19.86 -30.79
N SER A 663 -28.02 -18.91 -29.86
CA SER A 663 -26.94 -18.77 -28.87
C SER A 663 -26.84 -19.94 -27.88
N VAL A 664 -27.87 -20.78 -27.77
CA VAL A 664 -27.85 -21.99 -26.92
C VAL A 664 -27.09 -23.14 -27.60
N ASP A 665 -26.95 -23.09 -28.93
CA ASP A 665 -26.30 -24.10 -29.76
C ASP A 665 -24.94 -23.62 -30.31
N GLU A 666 -24.29 -22.70 -29.60
CA GLU A 666 -22.95 -22.22 -29.96
C GLU A 666 -21.95 -23.40 -29.98
N PRO A 667 -21.20 -23.60 -31.09
CA PRO A 667 -20.19 -24.65 -31.17
C PRO A 667 -19.19 -24.59 -30.01
N ARG A 668 -18.89 -25.75 -29.44
CA ARG A 668 -17.98 -25.94 -28.31
C ARG A 668 -16.78 -26.76 -28.73
N GLY A 669 -15.64 -26.55 -28.10
CA GLY A 669 -14.40 -27.23 -28.45
C GLY A 669 -13.62 -27.72 -27.23
N ALA A 670 -12.49 -28.34 -27.52
CA ALA A 670 -11.49 -28.68 -26.51
C ALA A 670 -10.08 -28.35 -27.02
N LEU A 671 -9.21 -28.01 -26.08
CA LEU A 671 -7.80 -27.69 -26.29
C LEU A 671 -6.94 -28.62 -25.43
N TRP A 672 -6.02 -29.35 -26.05
CA TRP A 672 -5.13 -30.29 -25.39
C TRP A 672 -3.67 -29.88 -25.60
N VAL A 673 -2.97 -29.62 -24.50
CA VAL A 673 -1.53 -29.37 -24.47
C VAL A 673 -0.80 -30.41 -23.62
N GLU A 674 0.46 -30.63 -23.94
CA GLU A 674 1.42 -31.37 -23.13
C GLU A 674 2.32 -30.35 -22.40
N VAL A 675 2.30 -30.35 -21.08
CA VAL A 675 3.09 -29.45 -20.22
C VAL A 675 4.29 -30.22 -19.66
N ASP A 676 5.47 -29.60 -19.70
CA ASP A 676 6.69 -30.15 -19.12
C ASP A 676 6.93 -29.61 -17.70
N LEU A 677 6.80 -30.49 -16.69
CA LEU A 677 7.19 -30.21 -15.32
C LEU A 677 8.50 -30.92 -15.00
N HIS A 678 9.63 -30.23 -15.18
CA HIS A 678 10.97 -30.76 -14.86
C HIS A 678 11.29 -32.12 -15.52
N GLY A 679 10.88 -32.31 -16.77
CA GLY A 679 11.05 -33.54 -17.55
C GLY A 679 9.87 -34.52 -17.46
N GLU A 680 8.90 -34.28 -16.58
CA GLU A 680 7.67 -35.06 -16.49
C GLU A 680 6.57 -34.44 -17.37
N LYS A 681 6.05 -35.21 -18.32
CA LYS A 681 5.00 -34.76 -19.26
C LYS A 681 3.61 -34.94 -18.65
N ILE A 682 2.83 -33.86 -18.66
CA ILE A 682 1.46 -33.80 -18.15
C ILE A 682 0.53 -33.46 -19.30
N GLN A 683 -0.50 -34.27 -19.51
CA GLN A 683 -1.54 -34.03 -20.51
C GLN A 683 -2.65 -33.17 -19.90
N LEU A 684 -2.80 -31.93 -20.37
CA LEU A 684 -3.80 -31.00 -19.87
C LEU A 684 -4.81 -30.62 -20.96
N LEU A 685 -6.08 -30.89 -20.69
CA LEU A 685 -7.20 -30.60 -21.58
C LEU A 685 -8.09 -29.51 -20.96
N ASN A 686 -8.41 -28.49 -21.74
CA ASN A 686 -9.37 -27.43 -21.41
C ASN A 686 -10.61 -27.55 -22.30
N THR A 687 -11.80 -27.32 -21.77
CA THR A 687 -13.05 -27.31 -22.54
C THR A 687 -14.11 -26.41 -21.90
N HIS A 688 -15.11 -26.05 -22.70
CA HIS A 688 -16.34 -25.41 -22.26
C HIS A 688 -17.52 -26.16 -22.90
N LEU A 689 -18.34 -26.86 -22.09
CA LEU A 689 -19.43 -27.69 -22.61
C LEU A 689 -20.72 -26.89 -22.88
N GLY A 690 -21.57 -27.45 -23.74
CA GLY A 690 -22.84 -26.85 -24.15
C GLY A 690 -23.88 -26.76 -23.02
N LEU A 691 -24.95 -26.02 -23.28
CA LEU A 691 -26.01 -25.80 -22.29
C LEU A 691 -27.08 -26.91 -22.31
N GLN A 692 -27.15 -27.68 -23.39
CA GLN A 692 -28.12 -28.77 -23.52
C GLN A 692 -27.59 -30.08 -22.94
N LYS A 693 -28.41 -30.81 -22.18
CA LYS A 693 -28.00 -32.08 -21.55
C LYS A 693 -27.55 -33.13 -22.58
N ALA A 694 -28.30 -33.30 -23.67
CA ALA A 694 -27.99 -34.31 -24.68
C ALA A 694 -26.67 -34.01 -25.41
N GLU A 695 -26.45 -32.74 -25.73
CA GLU A 695 -25.19 -32.23 -26.27
C GLU A 695 -24.02 -32.51 -25.29
N ARG A 696 -24.14 -32.10 -24.02
CA ARG A 696 -23.07 -32.33 -23.03
C ARG A 696 -22.70 -33.81 -22.87
N LEU A 697 -23.68 -34.71 -22.93
CA LEU A 697 -23.40 -36.16 -22.86
C LEU A 697 -22.57 -36.62 -24.06
N ALA A 698 -22.95 -36.25 -25.28
CA ALA A 698 -22.19 -36.57 -26.48
C ALA A 698 -20.76 -35.97 -26.44
N GLN A 699 -20.63 -34.75 -25.91
CA GLN A 699 -19.34 -34.10 -25.73
C GLN A 699 -18.46 -34.82 -24.69
N VAL A 700 -19.02 -35.23 -23.55
CA VAL A 700 -18.31 -36.01 -22.54
C VAL A 700 -17.88 -37.39 -23.08
N GLU A 701 -18.75 -38.07 -23.82
CA GLU A 701 -18.42 -39.34 -24.46
C GLU A 701 -17.26 -39.19 -25.46
N ALA A 702 -17.28 -38.13 -26.28
CA ALA A 702 -16.18 -37.81 -27.18
C ALA A 702 -14.87 -37.55 -26.43
N LEU A 703 -14.89 -36.72 -25.37
CA LEU A 703 -13.72 -36.41 -24.55
C LEU A 703 -13.10 -37.64 -23.87
N LEU A 704 -13.92 -38.60 -23.43
CA LEU A 704 -13.48 -39.85 -22.84
C LEU A 704 -13.06 -40.92 -23.87
N GLY A 705 -13.37 -40.68 -25.15
CA GLY A 705 -13.14 -41.59 -26.26
C GLY A 705 -11.70 -41.60 -26.80
N PRO A 706 -11.45 -42.39 -27.85
CA PRO A 706 -10.11 -42.58 -28.45
C PRO A 706 -9.55 -41.32 -29.11
N GLU A 707 -10.38 -40.32 -29.40
CA GLU A 707 -9.96 -39.07 -30.03
C GLU A 707 -9.28 -38.08 -29.07
N TRP A 708 -9.43 -38.28 -27.77
CA TRP A 708 -9.01 -37.35 -26.72
C TRP A 708 -8.30 -38.08 -25.55
N LEU A 709 -8.98 -38.32 -24.43
CA LEU A 709 -8.34 -38.94 -23.25
C LEU A 709 -7.93 -40.39 -23.50
N GLY A 710 -8.61 -41.10 -24.41
CA GLY A 710 -8.25 -42.43 -24.88
C GLY A 710 -7.22 -42.46 -26.01
N HIS A 711 -6.72 -41.30 -26.46
CA HIS A 711 -5.79 -41.22 -27.57
C HIS A 711 -4.43 -41.88 -27.25
N PRO A 712 -3.79 -42.58 -28.20
CA PRO A 712 -2.50 -43.24 -27.98
C PRO A 712 -1.41 -42.30 -27.47
N ASP A 713 -1.41 -41.05 -27.91
CA ASP A 713 -0.43 -40.03 -27.46
C ASP A 713 -0.76 -39.40 -26.11
N CYS A 714 -1.97 -39.62 -25.58
CA CYS A 714 -2.38 -39.15 -24.26
C CYS A 714 -1.83 -40.08 -23.17
N LYS A 715 -0.49 -40.09 -23.04
CA LYS A 715 0.27 -40.91 -22.09
C LYS A 715 0.71 -40.07 -20.88
N GLY A 716 0.72 -40.69 -19.70
CA GLY A 716 1.15 -40.05 -18.46
C GLY A 716 0.00 -39.45 -17.66
N ALA A 717 0.32 -38.44 -16.85
CA ALA A 717 -0.63 -37.78 -15.95
C ALA A 717 -1.64 -36.94 -16.74
N LYS A 718 -2.94 -37.22 -16.56
CA LYS A 718 -4.03 -36.50 -17.25
C LYS A 718 -4.76 -35.56 -16.31
N ILE A 719 -5.00 -34.35 -16.80
CA ILE A 719 -5.78 -33.31 -16.14
C ILE A 719 -6.79 -32.76 -17.16
N LEU A 720 -8.08 -32.84 -16.84
CA LEU A 720 -9.15 -32.25 -17.64
C LEU A 720 -9.82 -31.15 -16.83
N VAL A 721 -9.88 -29.94 -17.38
CA VAL A 721 -10.42 -28.75 -16.71
C VAL A 721 -11.39 -28.01 -17.61
N GLY A 722 -12.22 -27.16 -17.03
CA GLY A 722 -13.15 -26.35 -17.81
C GLY A 722 -14.43 -25.95 -17.10
N ASP A 723 -15.29 -25.26 -17.84
CA ASP A 723 -16.69 -25.04 -17.49
C ASP A 723 -17.55 -26.13 -18.14
N PHE A 724 -18.11 -27.01 -17.32
CA PHE A 724 -18.87 -28.16 -17.80
C PHE A 724 -20.36 -27.87 -17.91
N ASN A 725 -20.84 -26.70 -17.44
CA ASN A 725 -22.28 -26.40 -17.37
C ASN A 725 -23.13 -27.51 -16.72
N ALA A 726 -22.51 -28.34 -15.87
CA ALA A 726 -23.10 -29.54 -15.30
C ALA A 726 -22.96 -29.55 -13.78
N LEU A 727 -24.06 -29.80 -13.07
CA LEU A 727 -24.07 -29.89 -11.61
C LEU A 727 -23.45 -31.20 -11.12
N PRO A 728 -22.97 -31.25 -9.86
CA PRO A 728 -22.48 -32.50 -9.27
C PRO A 728 -23.54 -33.59 -9.31
N ASN A 729 -23.13 -34.85 -9.49
CA ASN A 729 -24.01 -36.03 -9.59
C ASN A 729 -24.94 -36.08 -10.82
N SER A 730 -24.79 -35.14 -11.76
CA SER A 730 -25.39 -35.24 -13.10
C SER A 730 -24.88 -36.49 -13.86
N ALA A 731 -25.52 -36.83 -14.98
CA ALA A 731 -25.12 -38.00 -15.76
C ALA A 731 -23.72 -37.79 -16.37
N GLU A 732 -23.47 -36.57 -16.84
CA GLU A 732 -22.21 -36.06 -17.36
C GLU A 732 -21.09 -36.15 -16.31
N HIS A 733 -21.35 -35.66 -15.10
CA HIS A 733 -20.38 -35.72 -13.99
C HIS A 733 -20.05 -37.16 -13.59
N LYS A 734 -21.07 -38.02 -13.49
CA LYS A 734 -20.89 -39.45 -13.17
C LYS A 734 -20.08 -40.18 -14.25
N LEU A 735 -20.34 -39.86 -15.52
CA LEU A 735 -19.63 -40.46 -16.65
C LEU A 735 -18.15 -40.06 -16.63
N LEU A 736 -17.82 -38.79 -16.41
CA LEU A 736 -16.43 -38.33 -16.21
C LEU A 736 -15.74 -39.05 -15.05
N CYS A 737 -16.45 -39.25 -13.94
CA CYS A 737 -15.94 -39.95 -12.76
C CYS A 737 -15.70 -41.46 -12.97
N THR A 738 -16.11 -42.04 -14.11
CA THR A 738 -15.77 -43.44 -14.44
C THR A 738 -14.27 -43.58 -14.71
N GLN A 739 -13.64 -42.60 -15.36
CA GLN A 739 -12.22 -42.63 -15.69
C GLN A 739 -11.39 -41.71 -14.78
N LEU A 740 -11.91 -40.52 -14.45
CA LEU A 740 -11.19 -39.48 -13.72
C LEU A 740 -11.74 -39.31 -12.28
N ARG A 741 -11.07 -38.48 -11.48
CA ARG A 741 -11.54 -38.04 -10.15
C ARG A 741 -11.78 -36.54 -10.15
N ASP A 742 -12.93 -36.12 -9.61
CA ASP A 742 -13.19 -34.71 -9.29
C ASP A 742 -12.23 -34.26 -8.16
N ALA A 743 -11.37 -33.29 -8.44
CA ALA A 743 -10.37 -32.81 -7.48
C ALA A 743 -11.02 -32.33 -6.18
N GLN A 744 -12.18 -31.66 -6.23
CA GLN A 744 -12.89 -31.17 -5.04
C GLN A 744 -13.41 -32.30 -4.14
N LEU A 745 -13.50 -33.53 -4.65
CA LEU A 745 -13.91 -34.72 -3.89
C LEU A 745 -12.71 -35.56 -3.42
N HIS A 746 -11.48 -35.15 -3.74
CA HIS A 746 -10.27 -35.93 -3.42
C HIS A 746 -9.97 -36.00 -1.92
N SER A 747 -10.27 -34.94 -1.15
CA SER A 747 -10.02 -34.88 0.29
C SER A 747 -11.33 -34.81 1.07
N PRO A 748 -11.59 -35.74 2.01
CA PRO A 748 -12.81 -35.72 2.83
C PRO A 748 -12.87 -34.52 3.78
N ARG A 749 -11.74 -33.84 4.03
CA ARG A 749 -11.67 -32.63 4.88
C ARG A 749 -12.02 -31.36 4.11
N TYR A 750 -12.03 -31.39 2.78
CA TYR A 750 -12.39 -30.24 1.96
C TYR A 750 -13.89 -30.23 1.71
N LYS A 751 -14.53 -29.08 1.95
CA LYS A 751 -15.92 -28.87 1.57
C LYS A 751 -15.95 -28.31 0.13
N PRO A 752 -16.56 -29.02 -0.84
CA PRO A 752 -16.68 -28.52 -2.21
C PRO A 752 -17.38 -27.16 -2.27
N GLN A 753 -16.89 -26.27 -3.14
CA GLN A 753 -17.33 -24.89 -3.25
C GLN A 753 -17.83 -24.61 -4.67
N GLY A 754 -18.92 -23.84 -4.76
CA GLY A 754 -19.42 -23.33 -6.03
C GLY A 754 -18.50 -22.27 -6.60
N THR A 755 -18.61 -22.08 -7.90
CA THR A 755 -17.85 -21.10 -8.70
C THR A 755 -18.80 -20.10 -9.38
N TYR A 756 -20.07 -20.47 -9.59
CA TYR A 756 -21.10 -19.65 -10.23
C TYR A 756 -22.30 -19.38 -9.30
N PHE A 757 -22.93 -18.20 -9.27
CA PHE A 757 -22.52 -16.91 -9.82
C PHE A 757 -21.53 -16.24 -8.86
N SER A 758 -20.49 -15.57 -9.35
CA SER A 758 -19.31 -15.16 -8.56
C SER A 758 -19.63 -14.42 -7.25
N ARG A 759 -20.68 -13.60 -7.22
CA ARG A 759 -21.12 -12.89 -6.00
C ARG A 759 -21.86 -13.75 -4.98
N MET A 760 -22.51 -14.83 -5.43
CA MET A 760 -23.21 -15.83 -4.63
C MET A 760 -22.93 -17.23 -5.21
N PRO A 761 -21.71 -17.75 -5.02
CA PRO A 761 -21.22 -18.91 -5.76
C PRO A 761 -21.79 -20.22 -5.18
N LYS A 762 -23.02 -20.56 -5.57
CA LYS A 762 -23.75 -21.74 -5.08
C LYS A 762 -23.70 -22.93 -6.05
N ALA A 763 -23.51 -22.69 -7.34
CA ALA A 763 -23.43 -23.72 -8.36
C ALA A 763 -21.97 -24.13 -8.61
N ARG A 764 -21.75 -25.45 -8.70
CA ARG A 764 -20.48 -26.07 -9.10
C ARG A 764 -20.64 -26.51 -10.55
N ILE A 765 -20.04 -25.75 -11.45
CA ILE A 765 -20.08 -26.04 -12.90
C ILE A 765 -18.68 -26.02 -13.52
N ASP A 766 -17.72 -25.36 -12.87
CA ASP A 766 -16.29 -25.44 -13.21
C ASP A 766 -15.62 -26.58 -12.44
N TYR A 767 -14.83 -27.40 -13.14
CA TYR A 767 -14.19 -28.58 -12.55
C TYR A 767 -12.71 -28.69 -12.91
N VAL A 768 -11.98 -29.36 -12.02
CA VAL A 768 -10.67 -29.93 -12.29
C VAL A 768 -10.80 -31.44 -12.05
N PHE A 769 -10.73 -32.21 -13.12
CA PHE A 769 -10.69 -33.66 -13.10
C PHE A 769 -9.25 -34.13 -13.27
N VAL A 770 -8.83 -35.08 -12.44
CA VAL A 770 -7.46 -35.61 -12.43
C VAL A 770 -7.47 -37.13 -12.53
N ASP A 771 -6.40 -37.69 -13.07
CA ASP A 771 -6.16 -39.13 -13.01
C ASP A 771 -6.18 -39.67 -11.59
N ARG A 772 -6.57 -40.93 -11.44
CA ARG A 772 -6.75 -41.60 -10.13
C ARG A 772 -5.47 -41.68 -9.29
N HIS A 773 -4.31 -41.67 -9.94
CA HIS A 773 -3.00 -41.78 -9.30
C HIS A 773 -2.37 -40.42 -8.93
N LEU A 774 -2.98 -39.30 -9.33
CA LEU A 774 -2.54 -37.96 -8.96
C LEU A 774 -3.06 -37.58 -7.58
N ARG A 775 -2.23 -36.92 -6.78
CA ARG A 775 -2.59 -36.47 -5.42
C ARG A 775 -2.94 -34.99 -5.44
N VAL A 776 -4.14 -34.64 -4.98
CA VAL A 776 -4.55 -33.24 -4.83
C VAL A 776 -4.11 -32.73 -3.45
N LYS A 777 -3.15 -31.81 -3.42
CA LYS A 777 -2.61 -31.22 -2.18
C LYS A 777 -3.48 -30.11 -1.62
N LYS A 778 -3.94 -29.22 -2.49
CA LYS A 778 -4.66 -27.99 -2.10
C LYS A 778 -5.69 -27.63 -3.16
N ILE A 779 -6.81 -27.10 -2.69
CA ILE A 779 -7.91 -26.63 -3.52
C ILE A 779 -8.32 -25.25 -3.02
N GLN A 780 -8.48 -24.30 -3.93
CA GLN A 780 -8.88 -22.95 -3.62
C GLN A 780 -9.91 -22.45 -4.64
N VAL A 781 -11.02 -21.91 -4.12
CA VAL A 781 -12.00 -21.14 -4.90
C VAL A 781 -11.98 -19.72 -4.36
N PRO A 782 -11.19 -18.82 -4.94
CA PRO A 782 -10.98 -17.52 -4.35
C PRO A 782 -12.17 -16.57 -4.57
N SER A 783 -12.59 -15.92 -3.49
CA SER A 783 -13.78 -15.06 -3.43
C SER A 783 -13.45 -13.69 -2.83
N THR A 784 -12.58 -12.95 -3.50
CA THR A 784 -12.18 -11.57 -3.17
C THR A 784 -13.11 -10.57 -3.85
N GLU A 785 -13.05 -9.28 -3.51
CA GLU A 785 -13.84 -8.29 -4.26
C GLU A 785 -13.42 -8.24 -5.74
N LEU A 786 -12.12 -8.42 -6.04
CA LEU A 786 -11.63 -8.49 -7.42
C LEU A 786 -12.19 -9.71 -8.17
N THR A 787 -12.11 -10.93 -7.61
CA THR A 787 -12.62 -12.13 -8.31
C THR A 787 -14.13 -12.10 -8.48
N ARG A 788 -14.86 -11.53 -7.52
CA ARG A 788 -16.33 -11.32 -7.61
C ARG A 788 -16.74 -10.26 -8.63
N LEU A 789 -15.82 -9.37 -9.01
CA LEU A 789 -16.05 -8.32 -9.98
C LEU A 789 -15.63 -8.74 -11.39
N ALA A 790 -14.52 -9.46 -11.50
CA ALA A 790 -13.80 -9.68 -12.75
C ALA A 790 -14.52 -10.60 -13.74
N SER A 791 -15.22 -11.62 -13.25
CA SER A 791 -16.06 -12.53 -14.04
C SER A 791 -17.34 -12.87 -13.26
N ASP A 792 -18.33 -13.44 -13.95
CA ASP A 792 -19.47 -14.07 -13.30
C ASP A 792 -19.17 -15.49 -12.77
N HIS A 793 -17.97 -16.01 -13.04
CA HIS A 793 -17.40 -17.19 -12.40
C HIS A 793 -16.30 -16.80 -11.40
N LEU A 794 -15.99 -17.68 -10.45
CA LEU A 794 -14.78 -17.62 -9.64
C LEU A 794 -13.75 -18.61 -10.19
N PRO A 795 -12.44 -18.30 -10.13
CA PRO A 795 -11.43 -19.25 -10.53
C PRO A 795 -11.41 -20.47 -9.60
N LEU A 796 -11.13 -21.66 -10.15
CA LEU A 796 -10.88 -22.88 -9.39
C LEU A 796 -9.41 -23.25 -9.53
N ILE A 797 -8.69 -23.30 -8.42
CA ILE A 797 -7.25 -23.52 -8.37
C ILE A 797 -6.95 -24.81 -7.60
N THR A 798 -6.11 -25.66 -8.18
CA THR A 798 -5.71 -26.94 -7.59
C THR A 798 -4.20 -27.11 -7.64
N ASP A 799 -3.59 -27.44 -6.49
CA ASP A 799 -2.19 -27.89 -6.40
C ASP A 799 -2.18 -29.41 -6.53
N ILE A 800 -1.61 -29.92 -7.62
CA ILE A 800 -1.63 -31.34 -8.00
C ILE A 800 -0.20 -31.88 -7.96
N GLU A 801 0.01 -32.97 -7.26
CA GLU A 801 1.32 -33.62 -7.15
C GLU A 801 1.38 -34.90 -7.97
N LEU A 802 2.47 -35.02 -8.74
CA LEU A 802 2.79 -36.20 -9.54
C LEU A 802 3.29 -37.36 -8.67
N PRO A 803 3.01 -38.63 -9.01
CA PRO A 803 3.52 -39.81 -8.29
C PRO A 803 5.04 -39.95 -8.40
N VAL A 804 5.66 -40.66 -7.45
CA VAL A 804 7.12 -40.88 -7.44
C VAL A 804 7.43 -41.90 -8.52
N ARG A 805 8.26 -41.55 -9.52
CA ARG A 805 8.85 -42.57 -10.39
C ARG A 805 9.73 -43.47 -9.53
N GLN A 806 9.35 -44.74 -9.37
CA GLN A 806 10.32 -45.76 -8.98
C GLN A 806 11.31 -45.85 -10.14
N LYS A 807 12.61 -45.58 -9.88
CA LYS A 807 13.64 -45.92 -10.86
C LYS A 807 13.51 -47.41 -11.18
N PRO A 808 13.59 -47.82 -12.46
CA PRO A 808 13.69 -49.24 -12.78
C PRO A 808 14.87 -49.81 -11.98
N HIS A 809 14.64 -50.87 -11.23
CA HIS A 809 15.70 -51.64 -10.61
C HIS A 809 16.61 -52.11 -11.75
N GLU A 810 17.84 -51.59 -11.83
CA GLU A 810 18.86 -52.19 -12.67
C GLU A 810 19.09 -53.61 -12.14
N ASP A 811 18.67 -54.56 -12.96
CA ASP A 811 18.86 -55.98 -12.76
C ASP A 811 20.37 -56.26 -12.89
N GLN A 812 21.12 -56.15 -11.79
CA GLN A 812 22.49 -56.64 -11.71
C GLN A 812 22.47 -58.18 -11.64
N GLY A 813 22.08 -58.80 -12.76
CA GLY A 813 22.14 -60.23 -13.01
C GLY A 813 23.57 -60.66 -13.36
N LYS A 814 24.37 -60.88 -12.31
CA LYS A 814 25.54 -61.77 -12.19
C LYS A 814 26.04 -62.43 -13.48
N SER A 815 27.17 -61.95 -13.99
CA SER A 815 28.11 -62.76 -14.78
C SER A 815 28.75 -63.81 -13.86
N GLY A 816 28.36 -65.07 -14.02
CA GLY A 816 29.02 -66.20 -13.37
C GLY A 816 30.36 -66.48 -14.04
N GLU A 817 31.45 -66.13 -13.37
CA GLU A 817 32.79 -66.60 -13.70
C GLU A 817 32.99 -67.98 -13.07
N LYS A 818 32.93 -69.03 -13.91
CA LYS A 818 33.38 -70.37 -13.56
C LYS A 818 34.91 -70.37 -13.62
N THR A 819 35.55 -70.64 -12.48
CA THR A 819 36.90 -71.17 -12.43
C THR A 819 36.83 -72.49 -11.66
N ASP A 820 37.23 -73.59 -12.31
CA ASP A 820 37.80 -74.76 -11.66
C ASP A 820 38.53 -75.61 -12.70
N SER A 821 39.77 -75.97 -12.33
CA SER A 821 40.74 -76.92 -12.93
C SER A 821 41.40 -76.60 -14.27
#